data_AF-A0A2J8GGU5-F1
#
_entry.id   AF-A0A2J8GGU5-F1
#
_cell.length_a   1.000
_cell.length_b   1.000
_cell.length_c   1.000
_cell.angle_alpha   90.00
_cell.angle_beta   90.00
_cell.angle_gamma   90.00
#
_symmetry.space_group_name_H-M   'P 1'
#
loop_
_entity.id
_entity.type
_entity.pdbx_description
1 polymer ?
#
loop_
_entity_poly.entity_id
_entity_poly.type
_entity_poly.pdbx_seq_one_letter_code
_entity_poly.pdbx_strand_id
1 'polypeptide(L)'
;MSRRNQVATKRRSSFIKNFFGPRDQAVAGQAPPSYSSSERNPNIAEGLIRLTRPGEIRCYVLSKFQLGEQMNKTVMPRLASVLLAAALVSGGMATPSQAAETDNAINTQSRDAVVAAYKSRYLPSEAQDINWTGSVAGCDPGTQSASSLASGTAAINFFRGLSGLDSIVLTAEQNAKAQAVALMMHARGSLSHYPTSDWECFTPLGQAGAGTSNLYYMSPRISSMSYAIRGYMDDWGSNNADVGHRRWFLNPTTTTMGIGTTATANAVDVFGGGTSATRTNPDFIAFPNAGYFPSQLLPPGRWSLSSGHDVDFSNASVVVTNAAGTDMQATTYHAMNGYGPNTVVFDVPQLQLPAGAEEANYTVKVTGMVRDGMPIDHTYTVKLIDGTVAGPSTPDPTPPQLRENTAVTPVAPTFGGWWYTIPPASGVRYRVGGIVRDPGTYFVQEVVTVTAEAKYGYVLQGTTSWSKDLRPVPIIEVEPPAPTFGASSFTIPPITGVRYLVGGLTKAPGTYPASGRVEVFAEALPGYAVTGNLTWSHTFLPPVPPPAAPAAAPTIKSQDSVLAIDSAGTLWNYGNLKTARVKVGTGWGIFSDIHVTDWNRDGYLDILGKAKAGQLYLYRALPGGGFARETMGAGGWQNYSIDVGTWKTADRFPSIVAKHIATGKLYHYANSSGKAPSAGVQIGAGWLKLDISLLDWNRDGATDIVARNASGQLVLYRTNGRGSFVAENRPVIGAGWQGFTSLTVARGLGGIGTQGLLARNKAGALLYYQANKSAWAAARTLGTRGWGPYIIGSH
;
A
#
# COMPACT_ATOMS: atom_id res chain seq x y z
N MET A 1 -54.81 16.51 -44.42
CA MET A 1 -55.94 17.28 -43.87
C MET A 1 -55.46 17.92 -42.57
N SER A 2 -55.50 19.25 -42.42
CA SER A 2 -56.55 20.03 -41.70
C SER A 2 -56.52 19.83 -40.17
N ARG A 3 -56.42 20.85 -39.30
CA ARG A 3 -56.27 22.33 -39.44
C ARG A 3 -55.92 22.97 -38.07
N ARG A 4 -55.02 23.97 -38.04
CA ARG A 4 -54.98 25.15 -37.09
C ARG A 4 -54.87 24.84 -35.57
N ASN A 5 -54.48 25.72 -34.63
CA ASN A 5 -54.20 27.18 -34.53
C ASN A 5 -53.36 27.41 -33.22
N GLN A 6 -52.70 28.53 -32.86
CA GLN A 6 -52.12 29.70 -33.55
C GLN A 6 -51.27 30.55 -32.54
N VAL A 7 -50.07 31.05 -32.92
CA VAL A 7 -49.47 32.36 -32.46
C VAL A 7 -48.99 32.47 -30.97
N ALA A 8 -47.98 33.25 -30.55
CA ALA A 8 -47.25 34.41 -31.09
C ALA A 8 -45.71 34.38 -30.77
N THR A 9 -44.78 34.73 -31.68
CA THR A 9 -44.06 36.04 -31.86
C THR A 9 -43.21 36.55 -30.68
N LYS A 10 -42.05 37.25 -30.80
CA LYS A 10 -41.17 37.83 -31.87
C LYS A 10 -39.80 38.14 -31.17
N ARG A 11 -38.63 38.45 -31.76
CA ARG A 11 -38.11 38.69 -33.14
C ARG A 11 -37.19 37.48 -33.54
N ARG A 12 -36.17 37.40 -34.44
CA ARG A 12 -35.33 38.27 -35.32
C ARG A 12 -34.25 39.14 -34.63
N SER A 13 -33.03 39.37 -35.15
CA SER A 13 -32.41 39.06 -36.47
C SER A 13 -30.85 39.10 -36.37
N SER A 14 -30.03 38.23 -37.00
CA SER A 14 -29.53 38.20 -38.42
C SER A 14 -28.54 39.32 -38.80
N PHE A 15 -27.43 39.18 -39.55
CA PHE A 15 -26.74 38.07 -40.29
C PHE A 15 -25.39 38.62 -40.87
N ILE A 16 -24.65 37.86 -41.72
CA ILE A 16 -23.60 38.32 -42.70
C ILE A 16 -22.23 38.80 -42.12
N LYS A 17 -21.04 38.60 -42.73
CA LYS A 17 -20.44 37.51 -43.57
C LYS A 17 -18.93 37.79 -43.80
N ASN A 18 -18.17 36.79 -44.26
CA ASN A 18 -16.73 36.77 -44.62
C ASN A 18 -16.27 37.87 -45.60
N PHE A 19 -14.95 38.14 -45.71
CA PHE A 19 -14.19 38.07 -46.98
C PHE A 19 -12.65 37.94 -46.80
N PHE A 20 -11.91 37.70 -47.90
CA PHE A 20 -10.51 37.23 -48.03
C PHE A 20 -9.42 38.33 -47.97
N GLY A 21 -8.13 37.95 -47.77
CA GLY A 21 -6.94 38.75 -48.17
C GLY A 21 -5.57 38.24 -47.63
N PRO A 22 -4.52 37.99 -48.46
CA PRO A 22 -3.21 37.44 -48.01
C PRO A 22 -1.98 38.35 -48.32
N ARG A 23 -0.75 37.77 -48.15
CA ARG A 23 0.63 38.29 -48.43
C ARG A 23 1.37 38.94 -47.23
N ASP A 24 2.71 38.93 -47.11
CA ASP A 24 3.78 38.03 -47.63
C ASP A 24 5.08 38.14 -46.79
N GLN A 25 6.03 37.23 -47.07
CA GLN A 25 7.41 37.03 -46.56
C GLN A 25 8.26 38.23 -46.03
N ALA A 26 9.13 37.99 -45.02
CA ALA A 26 10.61 38.06 -45.16
C ALA A 26 11.45 37.74 -43.88
N VAL A 27 12.22 36.64 -43.93
CA VAL A 27 13.68 36.47 -43.61
C VAL A 27 14.37 37.11 -42.36
N ALA A 28 14.93 36.22 -41.53
CA ALA A 28 16.15 36.30 -40.67
C ALA A 28 16.23 37.21 -39.41
N GLY A 29 16.91 36.72 -38.36
CA GLY A 29 17.48 37.59 -37.29
C GLY A 29 17.73 37.00 -35.89
N GLN A 30 18.85 36.29 -35.68
CA GLN A 30 19.60 36.19 -34.40
C GLN A 30 18.95 35.51 -33.16
N ALA A 31 19.76 35.39 -32.10
CA ALA A 31 19.63 34.46 -30.96
C ALA A 31 18.79 35.01 -29.78
N PRO A 32 18.28 34.15 -28.87
CA PRO A 32 17.55 34.59 -27.68
C PRO A 32 18.47 35.25 -26.63
N PRO A 33 18.02 36.30 -25.93
CA PRO A 33 18.76 36.89 -24.82
C PRO A 33 18.63 36.06 -23.55
N SER A 34 19.70 36.03 -22.75
CA SER A 34 19.66 35.61 -21.35
C SER A 34 18.80 36.56 -20.52
N TYR A 35 18.13 36.03 -19.48
CA TYR A 35 17.58 36.85 -18.40
C TYR A 35 18.12 36.43 -17.04
N SER A 36 18.55 37.44 -16.28
CA SER A 36 19.21 37.31 -14.99
C SER A 36 18.20 37.31 -13.83
N SER A 37 18.74 37.06 -12.64
CA SER A 37 18.00 37.01 -11.38
C SER A 37 17.51 38.38 -10.89
N SER A 38 16.62 38.27 -9.89
CA SER A 38 16.20 39.29 -8.91
C SER A 38 15.08 40.24 -9.31
N GLU A 39 14.01 40.20 -8.50
CA GLU A 39 13.22 41.36 -8.16
C GLU A 39 12.78 41.26 -6.69
N ARG A 40 12.91 42.35 -5.94
CA ARG A 40 12.33 42.51 -4.59
C ARG A 40 11.15 43.45 -4.73
N ASN A 41 10.02 43.14 -4.10
CA ASN A 41 8.89 44.06 -4.05
C ASN A 41 8.37 44.20 -2.60
N PRO A 42 8.52 45.36 -1.95
CA PRO A 42 8.00 45.63 -0.60
C PRO A 42 6.61 46.28 -0.65
N ASN A 43 5.85 46.18 0.45
CA ASN A 43 5.21 47.35 1.09
C ASN A 43 4.53 46.99 2.42
N ILE A 44 4.28 48.02 3.24
CA ILE A 44 3.78 47.92 4.63
C ILE A 44 2.66 48.95 4.85
N ALA A 45 1.60 48.57 5.58
CA ALA A 45 0.71 49.40 6.41
C ALA A 45 0.09 48.47 7.47
N GLU A 46 0.27 48.61 8.78
CA GLU A 46 -0.24 49.66 9.70
C GLU A 46 -1.78 49.70 9.77
N GLY A 47 -2.46 49.64 10.92
CA GLY A 47 -2.10 49.49 12.35
C GLY A 47 -3.30 48.92 13.16
N LEU A 48 -3.48 49.06 14.49
CA LEU A 48 -2.72 49.76 15.53
C LEU A 48 -3.10 49.26 16.97
N ILE A 49 -2.12 48.75 17.74
CA ILE A 49 -1.92 48.84 19.22
C ILE A 49 -3.11 48.73 20.22
N ARG A 50 -3.05 47.79 21.21
CA ARG A 50 -2.92 48.07 22.68
C ARG A 50 -2.81 46.82 23.60
N LEU A 51 -1.65 46.70 24.29
CA LEU A 51 -1.41 46.40 25.74
C LEU A 51 -1.94 45.06 26.35
N THR A 52 -1.29 44.36 27.31
CA THR A 52 -0.07 44.56 28.15
C THR A 52 0.82 43.29 28.26
N ARG A 53 2.06 43.44 28.77
CA ARG A 53 3.08 42.40 29.11
C ARG A 53 3.00 41.99 30.62
N PRO A 54 3.80 41.05 31.19
CA PRO A 54 4.95 40.29 30.62
C PRO A 54 5.00 38.76 30.90
N GLY A 55 5.97 38.09 30.26
CA GLY A 55 6.42 36.72 30.57
C GLY A 55 7.42 36.21 29.55
N GLU A 56 8.71 36.11 29.89
CA GLU A 56 9.76 35.60 28.99
C GLU A 56 9.91 34.08 29.06
N ILE A 57 9.74 33.40 27.92
CA ILE A 57 10.51 32.18 27.60
C ILE A 57 10.93 32.27 26.13
N ARG A 58 12.23 32.11 25.86
CA ARG A 58 12.77 32.02 24.48
C ARG A 58 12.73 30.57 24.01
N CYS A 59 11.81 30.23 23.10
CA CYS A 59 11.80 28.93 22.45
C CYS A 59 12.67 28.93 21.18
N TYR A 60 13.90 28.44 21.28
CA TYR A 60 14.67 28.01 20.11
C TYR A 60 14.07 26.71 19.55
N VAL A 61 13.58 26.73 18.32
CA VAL A 61 13.17 25.51 17.61
C VAL A 61 14.42 24.90 16.95
N LEU A 62 15.15 24.08 17.70
CA LEU A 62 16.27 23.29 17.16
C LEU A 62 15.75 21.93 16.66
N SER A 63 15.80 21.75 15.34
CA SER A 63 15.51 20.46 14.70
C SER A 63 16.65 19.47 14.93
N LYS A 64 16.46 18.51 15.84
CA LYS A 64 17.30 17.31 15.97
C LYS A 64 16.46 16.06 16.20
N PHE A 65 16.10 15.38 15.12
CA PHE A 65 15.86 13.94 15.17
C PHE A 65 17.19 13.22 15.03
N GLN A 66 17.75 12.79 16.17
CA GLN A 66 19.05 12.10 16.23
C GLN A 66 18.85 10.84 17.07
N LEU A 67 18.53 9.73 16.39
CA LEU A 67 18.40 8.39 16.97
C LEU A 67 19.48 7.49 16.34
N GLY A 68 20.64 7.50 16.99
CA GLY A 68 21.83 6.71 16.65
C GLY A 68 22.60 6.39 17.94
N GLU A 69 22.95 5.14 18.09
CA GLU A 69 23.31 4.44 19.33
C GLU A 69 24.46 5.05 20.16
N GLN A 70 24.29 5.04 21.50
CA GLN A 70 25.41 4.94 22.44
C GLN A 70 25.05 3.95 23.55
N MET A 71 25.90 2.94 23.73
CA MET A 71 25.67 1.85 24.69
C MET A 71 26.25 2.14 26.08
N ASN A 72 25.42 1.92 27.09
CA ASN A 72 25.71 1.11 28.28
C ASN A 72 27.17 1.08 28.79
N LYS A 73 27.46 1.83 29.86
CA LYS A 73 28.60 1.58 30.76
C LYS A 73 28.20 1.73 32.23
N THR A 74 28.75 0.86 33.08
CA THR A 74 28.61 0.82 34.56
C THR A 74 27.19 0.41 35.01
N VAL A 75 26.96 -0.78 35.59
CA VAL A 75 27.39 -1.20 36.95
C VAL A 75 27.31 -2.74 37.07
N MET A 76 28.29 -3.37 37.72
CA MET A 76 28.15 -4.73 38.28
C MET A 76 27.68 -4.65 39.74
N PRO A 77 26.98 -5.68 40.26
CA PRO A 77 27.72 -6.59 41.14
C PRO A 77 27.30 -8.08 41.06
N ARG A 78 28.32 -8.94 41.16
CA ARG A 78 28.36 -10.22 41.91
C ARG A 78 27.15 -11.17 41.83
N LEU A 79 27.39 -12.32 41.18
CA LEU A 79 27.40 -13.62 41.87
C LEU A 79 28.44 -14.53 41.19
N ALA A 80 28.90 -15.57 41.87
CA ALA A 80 30.09 -16.32 41.44
C ALA A 80 30.01 -17.83 41.73
N SER A 81 30.85 -18.57 40.99
CA SER A 81 31.42 -19.90 41.29
C SER A 81 30.66 -21.15 40.84
N VAL A 82 31.45 -22.14 40.41
CA VAL A 82 31.14 -23.56 40.14
C VAL A 82 30.31 -23.78 38.85
N LEU A 83 30.65 -24.69 37.92
CA LEU A 83 31.51 -25.89 37.99
C LEU A 83 32.53 -25.97 36.84
N LEU A 84 33.60 -26.75 37.05
CA LEU A 84 34.72 -26.96 36.12
C LEU A 84 34.59 -28.31 35.37
N ALA A 85 34.78 -28.31 34.05
CA ALA A 85 35.15 -29.50 33.28
C ALA A 85 36.00 -29.08 32.07
N ALA A 86 37.14 -29.74 31.84
CA ALA A 86 38.10 -29.37 30.80
C ALA A 86 38.14 -30.39 29.66
N ALA A 87 38.29 -29.90 28.43
CA ALA A 87 38.66 -30.70 27.26
C ALA A 87 39.66 -29.90 26.42
N LEU A 88 40.94 -30.27 26.49
CA LEU A 88 41.99 -29.71 25.65
C LEU A 88 41.97 -30.40 24.28
N VAL A 89 41.71 -29.62 23.23
CA VAL A 89 42.03 -29.98 21.84
C VAL A 89 42.84 -28.83 21.24
N SER A 90 43.92 -29.16 20.55
CA SER A 90 44.88 -28.20 20.00
C SER A 90 44.28 -27.38 18.85
N GLY A 91 43.82 -26.17 19.15
CA GLY A 91 43.49 -25.16 18.14
C GLY A 91 44.75 -24.58 17.53
N GLY A 92 45.02 -24.88 16.26
CA GLY A 92 46.01 -24.13 15.47
C GLY A 92 45.60 -22.67 15.32
N MET A 93 46.57 -21.76 15.16
CA MET A 93 46.28 -20.34 14.95
C MET A 93 45.42 -20.16 13.69
N ALA A 94 44.19 -19.66 13.88
CA ALA A 94 43.33 -19.29 12.77
C ALA A 94 43.99 -18.14 11.99
N THR A 95 44.23 -18.34 10.70
CA THR A 95 44.63 -17.26 9.80
C THR A 95 43.49 -16.22 9.69
N PRO A 96 43.80 -14.96 9.36
CA PRO A 96 42.77 -13.93 9.22
C PRO A 96 41.69 -14.37 8.23
N SER A 97 40.42 -14.17 8.60
CA SER A 97 39.31 -14.41 7.69
C SER A 97 39.52 -13.57 6.43
N GLN A 98 39.48 -14.20 5.27
CA GLN A 98 39.42 -13.45 4.02
C GLN A 98 38.17 -12.57 4.02
N ALA A 99 38.26 -11.38 3.43
CA ALA A 99 37.08 -10.55 3.20
C ALA A 99 36.08 -11.32 2.33
N ALA A 100 34.79 -11.20 2.64
CA ALA A 100 33.75 -11.77 1.80
C ALA A 100 33.69 -11.01 0.47
N GLU A 101 33.80 -11.75 -0.64
CA GLU A 101 33.62 -11.17 -1.96
C GLU A 101 32.16 -10.81 -2.23
N THR A 102 31.97 -9.68 -2.91
CA THR A 102 30.66 -9.21 -3.33
C THR A 102 29.96 -10.17 -4.27
N ASP A 103 28.64 -10.07 -4.39
CA ASP A 103 27.89 -10.71 -5.48
C ASP A 103 28.18 -10.09 -6.87
N ASN A 104 28.58 -8.82 -6.89
CA ASN A 104 28.41 -7.90 -8.00
C ASN A 104 29.71 -7.44 -8.71
N ALA A 105 30.88 -7.65 -8.10
CA ALA A 105 32.17 -7.12 -8.54
C ALA A 105 32.46 -7.31 -10.04
N ILE A 106 33.11 -6.28 -10.58
CA ILE A 106 33.79 -6.28 -11.88
C ILE A 106 35.28 -6.22 -11.58
N ASN A 107 36.10 -7.08 -12.21
CA ASN A 107 37.55 -7.00 -12.05
C ASN A 107 38.09 -5.76 -12.77
N THR A 108 38.22 -4.64 -12.06
CA THR A 108 38.71 -3.38 -12.62
C THR A 108 40.19 -3.42 -12.99
N GLN A 109 40.96 -4.45 -12.62
CA GLN A 109 42.35 -4.58 -13.05
C GLN A 109 42.47 -5.18 -14.47
N SER A 110 41.40 -5.77 -15.01
CA SER A 110 41.38 -6.35 -16.36
C SER A 110 40.53 -5.50 -17.32
N ARG A 111 41.16 -5.02 -18.40
CA ARG A 111 40.51 -4.22 -19.46
C ARG A 111 39.31 -4.98 -20.05
N ASP A 112 39.51 -6.27 -20.33
CA ASP A 112 38.49 -7.10 -20.97
C ASP A 112 37.34 -7.45 -20.03
N ALA A 113 37.59 -7.60 -18.72
CA ALA A 113 36.52 -7.76 -17.74
C ALA A 113 35.63 -6.50 -17.66
N VAL A 114 36.21 -5.30 -17.69
CA VAL A 114 35.46 -4.03 -17.70
C VAL A 114 34.71 -3.83 -19.02
N VAL A 115 35.34 -4.10 -20.17
CA VAL A 115 34.69 -4.02 -21.50
C VAL A 115 33.54 -5.03 -21.62
N ALA A 116 33.75 -6.29 -21.21
CA ALA A 116 32.71 -7.31 -21.21
C ALA A 116 31.56 -6.94 -20.28
N ALA A 117 31.84 -6.45 -19.07
CA ALA A 117 30.83 -5.98 -18.14
C ALA A 117 30.05 -4.78 -18.69
N TYR A 118 30.72 -3.79 -19.28
CA TYR A 118 30.08 -2.61 -19.86
C TYR A 118 29.14 -2.99 -21.03
N LYS A 119 29.61 -3.85 -21.93
CA LYS A 119 28.84 -4.34 -23.09
C LYS A 119 27.67 -5.24 -22.73
N SER A 120 27.80 -6.07 -21.69
CA SER A 120 26.75 -7.04 -21.30
C SER A 120 25.78 -6.55 -20.23
N ARG A 121 26.20 -5.62 -19.37
CA ARG A 121 25.41 -5.13 -18.22
C ARG A 121 24.91 -3.70 -18.37
N TYR A 122 25.70 -2.81 -18.98
CA TYR A 122 25.37 -1.38 -19.05
C TYR A 122 24.74 -0.99 -20.40
N LEU A 123 25.42 -1.21 -21.54
CA LEU A 123 24.91 -0.80 -22.85
C LEU A 123 23.47 -1.28 -23.17
N PRO A 124 23.05 -2.53 -22.84
CA PRO A 124 21.69 -2.98 -23.13
C PRO A 124 20.61 -2.25 -22.32
N SER A 125 20.99 -1.61 -21.20
CA SER A 125 20.08 -0.85 -20.33
C SER A 125 19.78 0.54 -20.87
N GLU A 126 20.70 1.17 -21.62
CA GLU A 126 20.46 2.49 -22.24
C GLU A 126 19.44 2.42 -23.38
N ALA A 127 19.28 1.26 -24.01
CA ALA A 127 18.37 1.01 -25.11
C ALA A 127 16.94 0.61 -24.67
N GLN A 128 16.63 0.61 -23.37
CA GLN A 128 15.29 0.27 -22.87
C GLN A 128 14.42 1.52 -22.72
N ASP A 129 13.33 1.59 -23.48
CA ASP A 129 12.35 2.68 -23.33
C ASP A 129 11.69 2.67 -21.93
N ILE A 130 11.45 3.87 -21.38
CA ILE A 130 10.83 4.09 -20.06
C ILE A 130 9.48 3.37 -19.90
N ASN A 131 8.65 3.34 -20.96
CA ASN A 131 7.34 2.66 -20.97
C ASN A 131 6.43 3.00 -19.77
N TRP A 132 6.39 4.29 -19.38
CA TRP A 132 5.50 4.80 -18.34
C TRP A 132 4.06 4.85 -18.83
N THR A 133 3.12 4.36 -18.02
CA THR A 133 1.70 4.21 -18.39
C THR A 133 0.75 5.25 -17.79
N GLY A 134 1.24 6.15 -16.92
CA GLY A 134 0.41 7.10 -16.17
C GLY A 134 0.04 8.38 -16.92
N SER A 135 -0.56 9.34 -16.22
CA SER A 135 -1.06 10.59 -16.79
C SER A 135 -1.03 11.74 -15.81
N VAL A 136 -0.38 12.85 -16.20
CA VAL A 136 -0.40 14.12 -15.45
C VAL A 136 -1.83 14.66 -15.33
N ALA A 137 -2.57 14.71 -16.44
CA ALA A 137 -3.91 15.32 -16.48
C ALA A 137 -4.99 14.58 -15.66
N GLY A 138 -4.73 13.34 -15.26
CA GLY A 138 -5.57 12.58 -14.33
C GLY A 138 -4.93 12.41 -12.94
N CYS A 139 -3.73 12.92 -12.73
CA CYS A 139 -2.85 12.61 -11.60
C CYS A 139 -2.70 11.10 -11.31
N ASP A 140 -2.63 10.31 -12.39
CA ASP A 140 -2.37 8.87 -12.32
C ASP A 140 -0.85 8.64 -12.33
N PRO A 141 -0.25 8.10 -11.24
CA PRO A 141 1.17 7.76 -11.23
C PRO A 141 1.52 6.65 -12.21
N GLY A 142 0.55 5.81 -12.60
CA GLY A 142 0.73 4.68 -13.50
C GLY A 142 1.75 3.66 -13.00
N THR A 143 2.34 2.94 -13.94
CA THR A 143 3.34 1.90 -13.72
C THR A 143 4.55 2.06 -14.64
N GLN A 144 5.63 1.36 -14.31
CA GLN A 144 6.79 1.16 -15.17
C GLN A 144 6.80 -0.28 -15.70
N SER A 145 7.34 -0.50 -16.89
CA SER A 145 7.59 -1.87 -17.35
C SER A 145 8.70 -2.55 -16.53
N ALA A 146 8.68 -3.89 -16.50
CA ALA A 146 9.74 -4.66 -15.85
C ALA A 146 11.12 -4.45 -16.51
N SER A 147 11.16 -4.21 -17.84
CA SER A 147 12.39 -3.90 -18.57
C SER A 147 12.94 -2.50 -18.25
N SER A 148 12.07 -1.52 -18.04
CA SER A 148 12.43 -0.15 -17.63
C SER A 148 13.04 -0.15 -16.23
N LEU A 149 12.38 -0.80 -15.25
CA LEU A 149 12.92 -0.98 -13.90
C LEU A 149 14.23 -1.79 -13.89
N ALA A 150 14.34 -2.83 -14.72
CA ALA A 150 15.58 -3.59 -14.89
C ALA A 150 16.71 -2.73 -15.48
N SER A 151 16.41 -1.80 -16.40
CA SER A 151 17.38 -0.85 -16.97
C SER A 151 17.99 0.05 -15.88
N GLY A 152 17.15 0.75 -15.11
CA GLY A 152 17.61 1.59 -14.00
C GLY A 152 18.41 0.80 -12.94
N THR A 153 17.95 -0.41 -12.59
CA THR A 153 18.66 -1.30 -11.65
C THR A 153 20.02 -1.76 -12.19
N ALA A 154 20.10 -2.10 -13.48
CA ALA A 154 21.33 -2.56 -14.12
C ALA A 154 22.39 -1.45 -14.17
N ALA A 155 22.00 -0.21 -14.44
CA ALA A 155 22.89 0.95 -14.40
C ALA A 155 23.44 1.19 -12.98
N ILE A 156 22.58 1.25 -11.95
CA ILE A 156 23.02 1.43 -10.55
C ILE A 156 23.98 0.30 -10.14
N ASN A 157 23.60 -0.95 -10.39
CA ASN A 157 24.43 -2.10 -10.00
C ASN A 157 25.72 -2.22 -10.84
N PHE A 158 25.78 -1.68 -12.06
CA PHE A 158 27.02 -1.57 -12.82
C PHE A 158 28.02 -0.62 -12.16
N PHE A 159 27.60 0.61 -11.81
CA PHE A 159 28.45 1.57 -11.11
C PHE A 159 28.89 1.04 -9.74
N ARG A 160 27.99 0.40 -8.98
CA ARG A 160 28.34 -0.29 -7.73
C ARG A 160 29.36 -1.42 -7.94
N GLY A 161 29.20 -2.22 -9.00
CA GLY A 161 30.10 -3.34 -9.31
C GLY A 161 31.50 -2.89 -9.73
N LEU A 162 31.62 -1.74 -10.39
CA LEU A 162 32.89 -1.04 -10.66
C LEU A 162 33.55 -0.53 -9.37
N SER A 163 32.76 -0.10 -8.38
CA SER A 163 33.24 0.39 -7.08
C SER A 163 33.49 -0.71 -6.04
N GLY A 164 33.39 -2.00 -6.40
CA GLY A 164 33.55 -3.11 -5.45
C GLY A 164 32.42 -3.22 -4.42
N LEU A 165 31.19 -2.82 -4.80
CA LEU A 165 30.01 -2.80 -3.93
C LEU A 165 28.95 -3.81 -4.39
N ASP A 166 28.34 -4.49 -3.41
CA ASP A 166 27.23 -5.43 -3.59
C ASP A 166 26.03 -4.80 -4.33
N SER A 167 25.26 -5.63 -5.04
CA SER A 167 24.02 -5.21 -5.73
C SER A 167 22.98 -4.63 -4.76
N ILE A 168 22.15 -3.69 -5.23
CA ILE A 168 20.85 -3.39 -4.63
C ILE A 168 19.73 -4.11 -5.38
N VAL A 169 18.59 -4.30 -4.71
CA VAL A 169 17.33 -4.74 -5.34
C VAL A 169 16.25 -3.66 -5.18
N LEU A 170 15.27 -3.62 -6.10
CA LEU A 170 14.15 -2.69 -5.99
C LEU A 170 13.00 -3.29 -5.17
N THR A 171 12.33 -2.47 -4.37
CA THR A 171 11.10 -2.86 -3.65
C THR A 171 9.86 -2.20 -4.24
N ALA A 172 8.72 -2.90 -4.20
CA ALA A 172 7.45 -2.37 -4.73
C ALA A 172 6.98 -1.11 -3.98
N GLU A 173 7.22 -1.04 -2.67
CA GLU A 173 6.87 0.12 -1.83
C GLU A 173 7.69 1.36 -2.21
N GLN A 174 9.02 1.22 -2.31
CA GLN A 174 9.88 2.35 -2.69
C GLN A 174 9.67 2.75 -4.16
N ASN A 175 9.41 1.79 -5.06
CA ASN A 175 9.02 2.09 -6.45
C ASN A 175 7.72 2.93 -6.49
N ALA A 176 6.69 2.53 -5.74
CA ALA A 176 5.43 3.30 -5.67
C ALA A 176 5.64 4.70 -5.09
N LYS A 177 6.47 4.82 -4.04
CA LYS A 177 6.85 6.11 -3.44
C LYS A 177 7.58 7.01 -4.45
N ALA A 178 8.63 6.50 -5.10
CA ALA A 178 9.39 7.23 -6.12
C ALA A 178 8.54 7.56 -7.37
N GLN A 179 7.58 6.71 -7.74
CA GLN A 179 6.67 6.97 -8.87
C GLN A 179 5.72 8.14 -8.57
N ALA A 180 5.22 8.24 -7.33
CA ALA A 180 4.45 9.40 -6.88
C ALA A 180 5.30 10.69 -6.88
N VAL A 181 6.59 10.62 -6.52
CA VAL A 181 7.54 11.75 -6.64
C VAL A 181 7.68 12.19 -8.10
N ALA A 182 8.00 11.24 -8.99
CA ALA A 182 8.21 11.53 -10.42
C ALA A 182 6.98 12.16 -11.09
N LEU A 183 5.76 11.74 -10.70
CA LEU A 183 4.52 12.38 -11.15
C LEU A 183 4.43 13.86 -10.70
N MET A 184 4.67 14.17 -9.42
CA MET A 184 4.60 15.55 -8.92
C MET A 184 5.63 16.47 -9.60
N MET A 185 6.86 15.98 -9.81
CA MET A 185 7.91 16.77 -10.47
C MET A 185 7.58 17.04 -11.95
N HIS A 186 6.99 16.06 -12.64
CA HIS A 186 6.47 16.22 -14.01
C HIS A 186 5.32 17.22 -14.05
N ALA A 187 4.27 17.02 -13.23
CA ALA A 187 3.09 17.87 -13.19
C ALA A 187 3.45 19.34 -12.87
N ARG A 188 4.37 19.56 -11.93
CA ARG A 188 4.85 20.91 -11.58
C ARG A 188 5.78 21.53 -12.64
N GLY A 189 6.50 20.70 -13.40
CA GLY A 189 7.58 21.14 -14.30
C GLY A 189 8.86 21.59 -13.57
N SER A 190 9.08 21.15 -12.32
CA SER A 190 10.24 21.55 -11.51
C SER A 190 10.55 20.54 -10.41
N LEU A 191 11.82 20.43 -10.00
CA LEU A 191 12.25 19.59 -8.88
C LEU A 191 12.14 20.31 -7.53
N SER A 192 11.78 19.58 -6.47
CA SER A 192 11.94 20.01 -5.07
C SER A 192 11.95 18.80 -4.13
N HIS A 193 12.85 18.78 -3.15
CA HIS A 193 12.79 17.83 -2.03
C HIS A 193 11.69 18.18 -1.00
N TYR A 194 11.12 19.39 -1.10
CA TYR A 194 10.09 19.92 -0.19
C TYR A 194 8.87 20.42 -0.98
N PRO A 195 8.14 19.54 -1.69
CA PRO A 195 6.90 19.92 -2.38
C PRO A 195 5.80 20.23 -1.37
N THR A 196 4.96 21.22 -1.70
CA THR A 196 3.90 21.75 -0.84
C THR A 196 2.52 21.34 -1.35
N SER A 197 1.49 21.40 -0.50
CA SER A 197 0.15 20.85 -0.77
C SER A 197 -0.66 21.56 -1.86
N ASP A 198 -0.12 22.63 -2.44
CA ASP A 198 -0.62 23.38 -3.59
C ASP A 198 -0.04 22.89 -4.93
N TRP A 199 0.90 21.94 -4.92
CA TRP A 199 1.47 21.36 -6.14
C TRP A 199 0.45 20.52 -6.90
N GLU A 200 0.51 20.57 -8.24
CA GLU A 200 -0.28 19.69 -9.09
C GLU A 200 0.11 18.22 -8.85
N CYS A 201 -0.90 17.35 -8.78
CA CYS A 201 -0.77 15.94 -8.39
C CYS A 201 -0.09 15.68 -7.03
N PHE A 202 -0.10 16.65 -6.12
CA PHE A 202 0.42 16.47 -4.76
C PHE A 202 -0.19 15.25 -4.04
N THR A 203 0.66 14.41 -3.46
CA THR A 203 0.25 13.35 -2.53
C THR A 203 1.16 13.32 -1.31
N PRO A 204 0.67 12.94 -0.11
CA PRO A 204 1.52 12.75 1.06
C PRO A 204 2.62 11.70 0.85
N LEU A 205 2.35 10.66 0.03
CA LEU A 205 3.34 9.65 -0.35
C LEU A 205 4.46 10.26 -1.21
N GLY A 206 4.10 11.06 -2.21
CA GLY A 206 5.07 11.80 -3.03
C GLY A 206 5.86 12.80 -2.20
N GLN A 207 5.23 13.51 -1.25
CA GLN A 207 5.93 14.45 -0.37
C GLN A 207 6.97 13.74 0.50
N ALA A 208 6.59 12.62 1.12
CA ALA A 208 7.51 11.80 1.91
C ALA A 208 8.65 11.23 1.05
N GLY A 209 8.36 10.84 -0.20
CA GLY A 209 9.36 10.37 -1.14
C GLY A 209 10.32 11.44 -1.65
N ALA A 210 9.87 12.69 -1.82
CA ALA A 210 10.70 13.75 -2.39
C ALA A 210 11.88 14.11 -1.47
N GLY A 211 11.67 14.07 -0.16
CA GLY A 211 12.72 14.22 0.84
C GLY A 211 13.63 12.99 1.00
N THR A 212 13.32 11.85 0.37
CA THR A 212 14.12 10.61 0.43
C THR A 212 14.65 10.13 -0.93
N SER A 213 14.45 10.91 -2.01
CA SER A 213 14.83 10.52 -3.36
C SER A 213 15.90 11.45 -3.95
N ASN A 214 16.83 10.87 -4.69
CA ASN A 214 17.54 11.55 -5.77
C ASN A 214 16.49 12.02 -6.81
N LEU A 215 16.61 13.25 -7.33
CA LEU A 215 15.63 13.86 -8.25
C LEU A 215 16.28 14.33 -9.56
N TYR A 216 15.72 13.97 -10.72
CA TYR A 216 16.26 14.35 -12.03
C TYR A 216 15.16 14.80 -12.98
N TYR A 217 15.36 15.97 -13.60
CA TYR A 217 14.43 16.50 -14.61
C TYR A 217 14.92 16.12 -16.00
N MET A 218 14.09 15.38 -16.73
CA MET A 218 14.47 14.69 -17.96
C MET A 218 14.13 15.54 -19.18
N SER A 219 15.12 15.71 -20.06
CA SER A 219 14.88 16.22 -21.41
C SER A 219 13.97 15.23 -22.18
N PRO A 220 13.00 15.70 -23.00
CA PRO A 220 12.15 14.83 -23.83
C PRO A 220 12.89 13.96 -24.87
N ARG A 221 14.23 14.05 -24.94
CA ARG A 221 15.09 13.18 -25.75
C ARG A 221 15.65 11.98 -24.96
N ILE A 222 15.34 11.86 -23.67
CA ILE A 222 15.81 10.76 -22.83
C ILE A 222 14.81 9.61 -22.91
N SER A 223 15.22 8.51 -23.54
CA SER A 223 14.37 7.32 -23.71
C SER A 223 14.42 6.35 -22.52
N SER A 224 15.49 6.31 -21.73
CA SER A 224 15.77 5.23 -20.77
C SER A 224 16.08 5.70 -19.33
N MET A 225 15.76 4.87 -18.34
CA MET A 225 16.11 5.12 -16.94
C MET A 225 17.62 5.20 -16.72
N SER A 226 18.42 4.35 -17.38
CA SER A 226 19.88 4.35 -17.28
C SER A 226 20.52 5.70 -17.59
N TYR A 227 19.94 6.49 -18.50
CA TYR A 227 20.41 7.83 -18.79
C TYR A 227 20.27 8.76 -17.58
N ALA A 228 19.15 8.70 -16.86
CA ALA A 228 18.97 9.45 -15.61
C ALA A 228 19.95 8.96 -14.52
N ILE A 229 20.21 7.65 -14.45
CA ILE A 229 21.26 7.09 -13.57
C ILE A 229 22.64 7.66 -13.92
N ARG A 230 23.03 7.74 -15.19
CA ARG A 230 24.27 8.43 -15.60
C ARG A 230 24.24 9.91 -15.22
N GLY A 231 23.11 10.60 -15.35
CA GLY A 231 22.95 12.00 -14.95
C GLY A 231 23.14 12.27 -13.45
N TYR A 232 22.70 11.34 -12.59
CA TYR A 232 23.02 11.36 -11.15
C TYR A 232 24.49 11.06 -10.86
N MET A 233 25.12 10.15 -11.61
CA MET A 233 26.52 9.80 -11.42
C MET A 233 27.47 10.88 -11.93
N ASP A 234 27.07 11.63 -12.97
CA ASP A 234 27.70 12.87 -13.43
C ASP A 234 27.70 13.90 -12.29
N ASP A 235 26.53 14.17 -11.69
CA ASP A 235 26.34 15.20 -10.67
C ASP A 235 26.78 16.61 -11.15
N TRP A 236 26.45 16.90 -12.42
CA TRP A 236 26.72 18.19 -13.08
C TRP A 236 25.97 19.35 -12.40
N GLY A 237 26.59 20.53 -12.41
CA GLY A 237 26.02 21.79 -11.92
C GLY A 237 26.67 22.30 -10.64
N SER A 238 26.50 23.60 -10.36
CA SER A 238 27.06 24.25 -9.16
C SER A 238 26.33 23.87 -7.88
N ASN A 239 25.03 23.56 -7.97
CA ASN A 239 24.21 23.05 -6.87
C ASN A 239 24.47 21.57 -6.53
N ASN A 240 25.28 20.86 -7.32
CA ASN A 240 25.61 19.44 -7.16
C ASN A 240 27.10 19.22 -6.83
N ALA A 241 27.82 20.26 -6.38
CA ALA A 241 29.25 20.20 -6.07
C ALA A 241 29.61 19.13 -5.03
N ASP A 242 28.68 18.78 -4.14
CA ASP A 242 28.87 17.78 -3.07
C ASP A 242 28.70 16.32 -3.54
N VAL A 243 28.42 16.11 -4.84
CA VAL A 243 28.09 14.84 -5.53
C VAL A 243 27.12 13.94 -4.75
N GLY A 244 26.06 14.56 -4.24
CA GLY A 244 25.12 13.91 -3.32
C GLY A 244 24.42 12.69 -3.93
N HIS A 245 23.99 12.76 -5.19
CA HIS A 245 23.26 11.67 -5.83
C HIS A 245 24.17 10.45 -6.03
N ARG A 246 25.39 10.68 -6.51
CA ARG A 246 26.48 9.70 -6.66
C ARG A 246 26.80 9.01 -5.32
N ARG A 247 26.92 9.77 -4.24
CA ARG A 247 27.25 9.27 -2.89
C ARG A 247 26.18 8.35 -2.32
N TRP A 248 24.89 8.60 -2.60
CA TRP A 248 23.81 7.71 -2.20
C TRP A 248 23.77 6.40 -3.02
N PHE A 249 24.06 6.45 -4.32
CA PHE A 249 24.18 5.23 -5.14
C PHE A 249 25.39 4.37 -4.77
N LEU A 250 26.51 4.99 -4.40
CA LEU A 250 27.73 4.33 -3.97
C LEU A 250 27.85 4.12 -2.44
N ASN A 251 26.77 4.31 -1.67
CA ASN A 251 26.75 3.97 -0.25
C ASN A 251 26.84 2.43 -0.09
N PRO A 252 27.88 1.87 0.56
CA PRO A 252 28.07 0.41 0.63
C PRO A 252 26.92 -0.31 1.33
N THR A 253 26.45 0.26 2.45
CA THR A 253 25.50 -0.37 3.36
C THR A 253 24.10 -0.56 2.78
N THR A 254 23.69 0.27 1.81
CA THR A 254 22.34 0.24 1.21
C THR A 254 22.05 -1.09 0.54
N THR A 255 20.97 -1.78 0.94
CA THR A 255 20.52 -3.05 0.33
C THR A 255 19.47 -2.87 -0.76
N THR A 256 18.63 -1.83 -0.68
CA THR A 256 17.51 -1.62 -1.59
C THR A 256 17.27 -0.16 -1.94
N MET A 257 16.59 0.08 -3.07
CA MET A 257 16.16 1.40 -3.55
C MET A 257 14.77 1.28 -4.18
N GLY A 258 14.19 2.39 -4.61
CA GLY A 258 13.01 2.40 -5.49
C GLY A 258 13.16 3.38 -6.64
N ILE A 259 12.70 3.03 -7.83
CA ILE A 259 12.77 3.90 -9.02
C ILE A 259 11.36 4.25 -9.48
N GLY A 260 11.14 5.55 -9.71
CA GLY A 260 9.95 6.08 -10.37
C GLY A 260 10.35 6.99 -11.53
N THR A 261 9.56 7.03 -12.61
CA THR A 261 9.89 7.78 -13.82
C THR A 261 8.64 8.21 -14.57
N THR A 262 8.75 9.25 -15.39
CA THR A 262 7.71 9.72 -16.30
C THR A 262 8.39 10.23 -17.59
N ALA A 263 7.65 10.83 -18.51
CA ALA A 263 8.22 11.41 -19.73
C ALA A 263 9.21 12.58 -19.49
N THR A 264 9.18 13.25 -18.33
CA THR A 264 10.02 14.44 -18.06
C THR A 264 10.63 14.49 -16.66
N ALA A 265 10.42 13.48 -15.81
CA ALA A 265 11.03 13.43 -14.47
C ALA A 265 11.30 12.00 -14.01
N ASN A 266 12.44 11.80 -13.34
CA ASN A 266 12.82 10.58 -12.64
C ASN A 266 13.05 10.90 -11.16
N ALA A 267 12.76 9.92 -10.31
CA ALA A 267 13.17 9.92 -8.90
C ALA A 267 13.71 8.53 -8.54
N VAL A 268 14.77 8.49 -7.73
CA VAL A 268 15.26 7.25 -7.13
C VAL A 268 15.30 7.39 -5.62
N ASP A 269 14.44 6.65 -4.93
CA ASP A 269 14.37 6.59 -3.49
C ASP A 269 15.60 5.87 -2.92
N VAL A 270 16.42 6.60 -2.18
CA VAL A 270 17.73 6.14 -1.67
C VAL A 270 17.78 6.01 -0.15
N PHE A 271 16.75 6.45 0.58
CA PHE A 271 16.63 6.25 2.03
C PHE A 271 15.45 5.33 2.40
N GLY A 272 15.61 4.61 3.51
CA GLY A 272 14.51 3.87 4.17
C GLY A 272 14.25 2.45 3.66
N GLY A 273 14.87 2.03 2.54
CA GLY A 273 14.67 0.69 1.99
C GLY A 273 15.34 -0.45 2.78
N GLY A 274 16.52 -0.18 3.33
CA GLY A 274 17.28 -1.14 4.12
C GLY A 274 18.78 -0.89 4.06
N THR A 275 19.47 -1.20 5.15
CA THR A 275 20.93 -1.18 5.26
C THR A 275 21.41 -2.45 5.95
N SER A 276 22.59 -2.95 5.56
CA SER A 276 23.28 -4.02 6.28
C SER A 276 24.75 -3.70 6.49
N ALA A 277 25.21 -3.86 7.73
CA ALA A 277 26.61 -3.78 8.12
C ALA A 277 27.43 -5.03 7.70
N THR A 278 26.79 -6.07 7.13
CA THR A 278 27.47 -7.29 6.65
C THR A 278 27.86 -7.23 5.18
N ARG A 279 27.63 -6.11 4.50
CA ARG A 279 27.96 -5.91 3.07
C ARG A 279 29.42 -5.56 2.89
N THR A 280 29.97 -5.82 1.70
CA THR A 280 31.34 -5.39 1.40
C THR A 280 31.43 -3.87 1.50
N ASN A 281 32.34 -3.39 2.36
CA ASN A 281 32.53 -1.98 2.67
C ASN A 281 34.00 -1.60 2.37
N PRO A 282 34.30 -1.06 1.17
CA PRO A 282 35.65 -0.68 0.80
C PRO A 282 36.16 0.51 1.62
N ASP A 283 37.45 0.50 1.96
CA ASP A 283 38.13 1.60 2.64
C ASP A 283 37.93 2.94 1.92
N PHE A 284 38.02 2.91 0.59
CA PHE A 284 37.80 4.04 -0.29
C PHE A 284 36.95 3.66 -1.49
N ILE A 285 36.08 4.59 -1.89
CA ILE A 285 35.07 4.44 -2.93
C ILE A 285 35.30 5.57 -3.93
N ALA A 286 36.12 5.26 -4.93
CA ALA A 286 36.55 6.21 -5.96
C ALA A 286 35.58 6.21 -7.15
N PHE A 287 35.31 7.40 -7.70
CA PHE A 287 34.66 7.59 -8.98
C PHE A 287 35.44 8.61 -9.83
N PRO A 288 36.06 8.21 -10.96
CA PRO A 288 36.25 6.84 -11.45
C PRO A 288 36.90 5.87 -10.44
N ASN A 289 36.60 4.57 -10.58
CA ASN A 289 37.24 3.53 -9.77
C ASN A 289 38.75 3.43 -10.06
N ALA A 290 39.49 2.85 -9.11
CA ALA A 290 40.86 2.39 -9.37
C ALA A 290 40.86 1.27 -10.43
N GLY A 291 41.85 1.29 -11.33
CA GLY A 291 41.88 0.42 -12.52
C GLY A 291 41.05 0.98 -13.68
N TYR A 292 40.58 0.08 -14.54
CA TYR A 292 39.86 0.36 -15.78
C TYR A 292 38.47 0.98 -15.56
N PHE A 293 38.15 2.02 -16.33
CA PHE A 293 36.86 2.73 -16.32
C PHE A 293 36.42 3.13 -17.76
N PRO A 294 35.16 2.87 -18.18
CA PRO A 294 34.66 3.29 -19.49
C PRO A 294 34.51 4.81 -19.62
N SER A 295 35.23 5.43 -20.55
CA SER A 295 35.23 6.90 -20.75
C SER A 295 33.85 7.46 -21.11
N GLN A 296 32.97 6.66 -21.73
CA GLN A 296 31.57 7.02 -22.02
C GLN A 296 30.68 7.26 -20.79
N LEU A 297 31.14 6.87 -19.59
CA LEU A 297 30.44 7.06 -18.33
C LEU A 297 31.09 8.10 -17.43
N LEU A 298 32.16 8.73 -17.91
CA LEU A 298 32.90 9.73 -17.16
C LEU A 298 32.32 11.12 -17.46
N PRO A 299 31.80 11.85 -16.47
CA PRO A 299 31.53 13.27 -16.64
C PRO A 299 32.80 14.04 -17.00
N PRO A 300 32.69 15.18 -17.70
CA PRO A 300 33.84 16.02 -18.03
C PRO A 300 34.44 16.65 -16.76
N GLY A 301 35.41 15.97 -16.16
CA GLY A 301 36.27 16.46 -15.08
C GLY A 301 35.88 16.07 -13.65
N ARG A 302 34.58 15.96 -13.29
CA ARG A 302 34.16 15.87 -11.87
C ARG A 302 34.34 14.49 -11.22
N TRP A 303 35.46 14.31 -10.53
CA TRP A 303 35.86 13.09 -9.84
C TRP A 303 35.60 13.20 -8.33
N SER A 304 35.60 12.07 -7.62
CA SER A 304 35.36 12.04 -6.16
C SER A 304 35.98 10.82 -5.51
N LEU A 305 36.52 11.00 -4.29
CA LEU A 305 36.95 9.91 -3.40
C LEU A 305 36.12 9.96 -2.12
N SER A 306 35.35 8.90 -1.87
CA SER A 306 34.59 8.72 -0.62
C SER A 306 35.25 7.64 0.25
N SER A 307 34.90 7.54 1.54
CA SER A 307 35.28 6.40 2.38
C SER A 307 34.07 5.62 2.89
N GLY A 308 34.20 4.28 2.99
CA GLY A 308 33.23 3.41 3.68
C GLY A 308 33.26 3.53 5.21
N HIS A 309 34.18 4.32 5.76
CA HIS A 309 34.38 4.53 7.20
C HIS A 309 34.41 6.03 7.52
N ASP A 310 34.40 6.39 8.81
CA ASP A 310 34.47 7.78 9.24
C ASP A 310 35.89 8.34 9.06
N VAL A 311 36.14 8.85 7.84
CA VAL A 311 37.34 9.58 7.46
C VAL A 311 36.98 11.06 7.36
N ASP A 312 37.74 11.92 8.02
CA ASP A 312 37.64 13.36 7.80
C ASP A 312 38.46 13.77 6.57
N PHE A 313 37.78 14.42 5.62
CA PHE A 313 38.37 14.99 4.40
C PHE A 313 38.51 16.53 4.49
N SER A 314 38.24 17.16 5.63
CA SER A 314 38.23 18.63 5.82
C SER A 314 39.50 19.35 5.38
N ASN A 315 40.65 18.69 5.47
CA ASN A 315 41.97 19.18 5.07
C ASN A 315 42.55 18.41 3.86
N ALA A 316 41.70 17.67 3.14
CA ALA A 316 42.15 16.83 2.04
C ALA A 316 42.64 17.65 0.83
N SER A 317 43.82 17.31 0.33
CA SER A 317 44.41 17.88 -0.88
C SER A 317 44.55 16.80 -1.96
N VAL A 318 44.18 17.14 -3.20
CA VAL A 318 44.18 16.20 -4.33
C VAL A 318 45.15 16.65 -5.40
N VAL A 319 46.01 15.74 -5.85
CA VAL A 319 46.87 15.89 -7.04
C VAL A 319 46.55 14.78 -8.02
N VAL A 320 46.43 15.10 -9.31
CA VAL A 320 46.18 14.13 -10.38
C VAL A 320 47.22 14.29 -11.46
N THR A 321 48.04 13.26 -11.69
CA THR A 321 49.06 13.27 -12.74
C THR A 321 48.75 12.28 -13.85
N ASN A 322 49.07 12.61 -15.11
CA ASN A 322 48.99 11.66 -16.22
C ASN A 322 50.17 10.67 -16.21
N ALA A 323 50.16 9.70 -17.15
CA ALA A 323 51.24 8.72 -17.33
C ALA A 323 52.65 9.30 -17.56
N ALA A 324 52.75 10.56 -18.01
CA ALA A 324 54.02 11.28 -18.18
C ALA A 324 54.43 12.12 -16.95
N GLY A 325 53.70 12.01 -15.83
CA GLY A 325 53.95 12.78 -14.61
C GLY A 325 53.50 14.25 -14.68
N THR A 326 52.81 14.68 -15.74
CA THR A 326 52.26 16.04 -15.83
C THR A 326 51.07 16.19 -14.89
N ASP A 327 51.04 17.25 -14.09
CA ASP A 327 49.93 17.60 -13.20
C ASP A 327 48.75 18.19 -13.98
N MET A 328 47.58 17.56 -13.84
CA MET A 328 46.33 17.90 -14.53
C MET A 328 45.56 19.08 -13.92
N GLN A 329 46.14 19.77 -12.93
CA GLN A 329 45.58 20.96 -12.27
C GLN A 329 44.24 20.68 -11.56
N ALA A 330 44.19 19.60 -10.78
CA ALA A 330 43.00 19.16 -10.07
C ALA A 330 42.50 20.24 -9.08
N THR A 331 41.24 20.65 -9.24
CA THR A 331 40.62 21.70 -8.41
C THR A 331 39.70 21.06 -7.38
N THR A 332 40.08 21.11 -6.11
CA THR A 332 39.36 20.45 -5.00
C THR A 332 38.22 21.32 -4.46
N TYR A 333 37.05 20.71 -4.24
CA TYR A 333 35.89 21.33 -3.60
C TYR A 333 35.89 21.11 -2.08
N HIS A 334 35.09 21.89 -1.35
CA HIS A 334 34.91 21.74 0.09
C HIS A 334 34.40 20.33 0.46
N ALA A 335 35.13 19.62 1.30
CA ALA A 335 34.74 18.28 1.75
C ALA A 335 33.48 18.31 2.62
N MET A 336 32.55 17.40 2.37
CA MET A 336 31.25 17.36 3.05
C MET A 336 31.12 16.08 3.87
N ASN A 337 31.26 16.18 5.19
CA ASN A 337 31.12 15.05 6.12
C ASN A 337 29.68 14.88 6.61
N GLY A 338 29.28 13.67 6.98
CA GLY A 338 27.99 13.39 7.64
C GLY A 338 26.75 13.43 6.72
N TYR A 339 26.93 13.47 5.40
CA TYR A 339 25.85 13.44 4.40
C TYR A 339 26.06 12.27 3.43
N GLY A 340 25.73 11.06 3.89
CA GLY A 340 26.19 9.81 3.25
C GLY A 340 27.66 9.54 3.56
N PRO A 341 28.36 8.71 2.77
CA PRO A 341 29.81 8.51 2.90
C PRO A 341 30.56 9.85 2.90
N ASN A 342 31.51 10.06 3.81
CA ASN A 342 32.35 11.27 3.81
C ASN A 342 33.19 11.28 2.51
N THR A 343 33.32 12.44 1.87
CA THR A 343 33.80 12.55 0.48
C THR A 343 34.60 13.83 0.22
N VAL A 344 35.69 13.72 -0.53
CA VAL A 344 36.32 14.83 -1.26
C VAL A 344 35.93 14.77 -2.75
N VAL A 345 35.61 15.92 -3.33
CA VAL A 345 35.24 16.09 -4.74
C VAL A 345 36.26 17.00 -5.42
N PHE A 346 36.61 16.72 -6.66
CA PHE A 346 37.59 17.51 -7.41
C PHE A 346 37.32 17.45 -8.92
N ASP A 347 37.45 18.58 -9.59
CA ASP A 347 37.40 18.64 -11.06
C ASP A 347 38.82 18.48 -11.63
N VAL A 348 38.97 17.69 -12.70
CA VAL A 348 40.22 17.47 -13.45
C VAL A 348 40.14 18.20 -14.81
N PRO A 349 40.51 19.49 -14.90
CA PRO A 349 40.22 20.32 -16.08
C PRO A 349 41.08 19.98 -17.31
N GLN A 350 42.26 19.39 -17.14
CA GLN A 350 43.14 18.99 -18.25
C GLN A 350 42.98 17.52 -18.68
N LEU A 351 41.87 16.88 -18.31
CA LEU A 351 41.59 15.48 -18.60
C LEU A 351 41.50 15.22 -20.11
N GLN A 352 42.15 14.14 -20.58
CA GLN A 352 42.11 13.69 -21.97
C GLN A 352 41.38 12.34 -22.02
N LEU A 353 40.34 12.24 -22.85
CA LEU A 353 39.57 11.02 -23.01
C LEU A 353 40.16 10.18 -24.16
N PRO A 354 40.44 8.88 -23.96
CA PRO A 354 40.93 7.99 -25.01
C PRO A 354 39.77 7.53 -25.91
N ALA A 355 40.11 7.15 -27.15
CA ALA A 355 39.18 6.65 -28.15
C ALA A 355 39.72 5.37 -28.80
N GLY A 356 38.83 4.43 -29.15
CA GLY A 356 39.23 3.20 -29.81
C GLY A 356 40.04 2.26 -28.91
N ALA A 357 41.19 1.79 -29.39
CA ALA A 357 42.00 0.81 -28.64
C ALA A 357 42.76 1.42 -27.44
N GLU A 358 42.95 2.75 -27.43
CA GLU A 358 43.81 3.48 -26.50
C GLU A 358 43.41 3.40 -25.02
N GLU A 359 44.38 3.70 -24.15
CA GLU A 359 44.26 3.74 -22.68
C GLU A 359 44.87 5.07 -22.17
N ALA A 360 44.15 5.81 -21.34
CA ALA A 360 44.65 7.06 -20.75
C ALA A 360 44.72 6.95 -19.21
N ASN A 361 45.94 6.99 -18.68
CA ASN A 361 46.22 6.67 -17.29
C ASN A 361 46.51 7.90 -16.44
N TYR A 362 45.86 7.95 -15.27
CA TYR A 362 45.90 9.05 -14.32
C TYR A 362 46.11 8.54 -12.91
N THR A 363 47.18 8.96 -12.24
CA THR A 363 47.42 8.66 -10.83
C THR A 363 46.83 9.79 -9.99
N VAL A 364 45.85 9.44 -9.16
CA VAL A 364 45.25 10.32 -8.16
C VAL A 364 45.98 10.09 -6.84
N LYS A 365 46.50 11.15 -6.24
CA LYS A 365 46.97 11.16 -4.84
C LYS A 365 46.06 12.08 -4.03
N VAL A 366 45.49 11.55 -2.95
CA VAL A 366 44.76 12.32 -1.93
C VAL A 366 45.56 12.27 -0.63
N THR A 367 45.80 13.43 -0.03
CA THR A 367 46.59 13.59 1.20
C THR A 367 45.86 14.42 2.23
N GLY A 368 46.30 14.38 3.49
CA GLY A 368 45.74 15.23 4.55
C GLY A 368 44.36 14.81 5.08
N MET A 369 43.94 13.57 4.78
CA MET A 369 42.77 12.95 5.40
C MET A 369 43.12 12.43 6.80
N VAL A 370 42.11 12.27 7.67
CA VAL A 370 42.31 11.76 9.04
C VAL A 370 41.30 10.64 9.33
N ARG A 371 41.75 9.54 9.94
CA ARG A 371 40.90 8.49 10.52
C ARG A 371 41.41 8.16 11.93
N ASP A 372 40.50 8.05 12.91
CA ASP A 372 40.84 7.77 14.31
C ASP A 372 41.92 8.71 14.91
N GLY A 373 41.99 9.96 14.42
CA GLY A 373 43.00 10.95 14.80
C GLY A 373 44.38 10.77 14.14
N MET A 374 44.57 9.74 13.31
CA MET A 374 45.81 9.49 12.57
C MET A 374 45.71 10.02 11.12
N PRO A 375 46.72 10.72 10.59
CA PRO A 375 46.78 11.08 9.17
C PRO A 375 46.84 9.86 8.26
N ILE A 376 46.07 9.88 7.17
CA ILE A 376 46.12 8.86 6.11
C ILE A 376 46.20 9.51 4.73
N ASP A 377 47.03 8.93 3.87
CA ASP A 377 47.13 9.26 2.43
C ASP A 377 46.51 8.09 1.63
N HIS A 378 45.94 8.38 0.46
CA HIS A 378 45.51 7.36 -0.51
C HIS A 378 46.08 7.68 -1.89
N THR A 379 46.43 6.65 -2.66
CA THR A 379 46.93 6.81 -4.03
C THR A 379 46.42 5.66 -4.88
N TYR A 380 45.84 5.98 -6.03
CA TYR A 380 45.30 5.00 -6.97
C TYR A 380 45.45 5.49 -8.42
N THR A 381 45.51 4.56 -9.36
CA THR A 381 45.55 4.87 -10.79
C THR A 381 44.19 4.56 -11.42
N VAL A 382 43.61 5.56 -12.09
CA VAL A 382 42.46 5.43 -12.98
C VAL A 382 43.00 5.16 -14.39
N LYS A 383 42.45 4.14 -15.06
CA LYS A 383 42.76 3.79 -16.44
C LYS A 383 41.51 4.01 -17.31
N LEU A 384 41.45 5.14 -18.00
CA LEU A 384 40.33 5.40 -18.91
C LEU A 384 40.50 4.58 -20.19
N ILE A 385 39.40 4.02 -20.68
CA ILE A 385 39.33 3.25 -21.92
C ILE A 385 38.02 3.51 -22.64
N ASP A 386 38.01 3.35 -23.96
CA ASP A 386 36.77 3.20 -24.72
C ASP A 386 36.13 1.85 -24.36
N GLY A 387 34.99 1.88 -23.66
CA GLY A 387 34.27 0.66 -23.26
C GLY A 387 33.65 -0.11 -24.44
N THR A 388 33.49 0.52 -25.61
CA THR A 388 32.90 -0.10 -26.80
C THR A 388 33.92 -0.88 -27.62
N VAL A 389 35.22 -0.67 -27.42
CA VAL A 389 36.30 -1.25 -28.23
C VAL A 389 37.18 -2.20 -27.39
N ALA A 390 37.57 -3.34 -27.97
CA ALA A 390 38.50 -4.28 -27.32
C ALA A 390 39.93 -3.72 -27.36
N GLY A 391 40.77 -4.09 -26.39
CA GLY A 391 42.15 -3.61 -26.35
C GLY A 391 43.06 -4.30 -27.36
N PRO A 392 44.31 -3.81 -27.55
CA PRO A 392 45.37 -4.66 -28.06
C PRO A 392 45.60 -5.80 -27.05
N SER A 393 45.82 -7.02 -27.55
CA SER A 393 45.90 -8.22 -26.71
C SER A 393 47.22 -8.31 -25.93
N THR A 394 47.31 -7.57 -24.82
CA THR A 394 48.39 -7.72 -23.83
C THR A 394 48.12 -8.94 -22.95
N PRO A 395 49.10 -9.83 -22.71
CA PRO A 395 49.00 -10.84 -21.65
C PRO A 395 48.72 -10.15 -20.30
N ASP A 396 47.72 -10.67 -19.56
CA ASP A 396 47.28 -10.11 -18.28
C ASP A 396 48.46 -10.12 -17.28
N PRO A 397 48.82 -8.98 -16.65
CA PRO A 397 49.89 -8.96 -15.66
C PRO A 397 49.55 -9.91 -14.51
N THR A 398 50.42 -10.89 -14.26
CA THR A 398 50.15 -12.04 -13.39
C THR A 398 49.47 -11.62 -12.08
N PRO A 399 48.24 -12.11 -11.79
CA PRO A 399 47.50 -11.67 -10.62
C PRO A 399 48.29 -11.86 -9.31
N PRO A 400 48.09 -10.99 -8.30
CA PRO A 400 48.71 -11.13 -6.98
C PRO A 400 48.15 -12.36 -6.25
N GLN A 401 48.71 -13.53 -6.57
CA GLN A 401 48.48 -14.86 -6.00
C GLN A 401 47.10 -15.09 -5.37
N LEU A 402 46.07 -15.05 -6.22
CA LEU A 402 44.80 -15.68 -5.88
C LEU A 402 44.99 -17.21 -5.87
N ARG A 403 44.25 -17.87 -4.97
CA ARG A 403 44.29 -19.33 -4.79
C ARG A 403 44.00 -20.05 -6.11
N GLU A 404 44.56 -21.25 -6.27
CA GLU A 404 44.34 -22.12 -7.43
C GLU A 404 42.86 -22.17 -7.79
N ASN A 405 42.53 -21.78 -9.03
CA ASN A 405 41.15 -21.67 -9.50
C ASN A 405 40.43 -23.01 -9.33
N THR A 406 39.49 -23.06 -8.39
CA THR A 406 38.82 -24.31 -8.04
C THR A 406 37.83 -24.68 -9.14
N ALA A 407 38.04 -25.83 -9.76
CA ALA A 407 37.12 -26.36 -10.76
C ALA A 407 35.77 -26.65 -10.13
N VAL A 408 34.70 -26.06 -10.70
CA VAL A 408 33.33 -26.24 -10.20
C VAL A 408 32.38 -26.56 -11.35
N THR A 409 31.57 -27.59 -11.16
CA THR A 409 30.51 -27.95 -12.10
C THR A 409 29.21 -27.25 -11.69
N PRO A 410 28.63 -26.38 -12.52
CA PRO A 410 27.33 -25.78 -12.25
C PRO A 410 26.23 -26.84 -12.04
N VAL A 411 25.37 -26.60 -11.06
CA VAL A 411 24.14 -27.38 -10.87
C VAL A 411 23.11 -26.91 -11.89
N ALA A 412 22.42 -27.84 -12.56
CA ALA A 412 21.42 -27.48 -13.54
C ALA A 412 20.19 -26.81 -12.86
N PRO A 413 19.66 -25.71 -13.43
CA PRO A 413 18.39 -25.14 -13.01
C PRO A 413 17.23 -26.05 -13.40
N THR A 414 16.17 -26.04 -12.61
CA THR A 414 14.92 -26.78 -12.92
C THR A 414 13.89 -25.85 -13.55
N PHE A 415 13.01 -26.40 -14.38
CA PHE A 415 12.01 -25.64 -15.14
C PHE A 415 10.62 -26.26 -14.98
N GLY A 416 9.62 -25.45 -14.65
CA GLY A 416 8.20 -25.79 -14.62
C GLY A 416 7.43 -25.21 -15.81
N GLY A 417 6.11 -25.03 -15.67
CA GLY A 417 5.24 -24.55 -16.76
C GLY A 417 5.33 -23.05 -17.06
N TRP A 418 5.66 -22.24 -16.04
CA TRP A 418 5.83 -20.78 -16.12
C TRP A 418 6.75 -20.30 -14.98
N TRP A 419 7.72 -21.13 -14.62
CA TRP A 419 8.73 -20.85 -13.61
C TRP A 419 10.04 -21.61 -13.86
N TYR A 420 11.14 -21.11 -13.30
CA TYR A 420 12.42 -21.82 -13.19
C TYR A 420 12.99 -21.65 -11.78
N THR A 421 13.82 -22.59 -11.32
CA THR A 421 14.54 -22.49 -10.05
C THR A 421 16.03 -22.44 -10.30
N ILE A 422 16.68 -21.40 -9.77
CA ILE A 422 18.13 -21.29 -9.70
C ILE A 422 18.61 -22.06 -8.46
N PRO A 423 19.56 -23.00 -8.60
CA PRO A 423 20.04 -23.80 -7.48
C PRO A 423 21.08 -23.03 -6.65
N PRO A 424 21.17 -23.30 -5.33
CA PRO A 424 22.28 -22.81 -4.52
C PRO A 424 23.59 -23.47 -4.97
N ALA A 425 24.60 -22.65 -5.28
CA ALA A 425 25.91 -23.13 -5.68
C ALA A 425 27.01 -22.28 -5.04
N SER A 426 28.03 -22.95 -4.49
CA SER A 426 29.30 -22.31 -4.16
C SER A 426 30.12 -22.12 -5.43
N GLY A 427 30.94 -21.06 -5.50
CA GLY A 427 31.80 -20.77 -6.66
C GLY A 427 31.11 -20.42 -7.99
N VAL A 428 29.78 -20.40 -8.05
CA VAL A 428 29.00 -20.09 -9.26
C VAL A 428 27.97 -19.00 -8.95
N ARG A 429 27.71 -18.12 -9.92
CA ARG A 429 26.52 -17.27 -9.97
C ARG A 429 25.75 -17.55 -11.26
N TYR A 430 24.43 -17.55 -11.22
CA TYR A 430 23.61 -17.77 -12.42
C TYR A 430 23.06 -16.42 -12.92
N ARG A 431 22.98 -16.27 -14.23
CA ARG A 431 22.27 -15.16 -14.89
C ARG A 431 21.06 -15.68 -15.64
N VAL A 432 20.04 -14.84 -15.75
CA VAL A 432 18.90 -15.03 -16.66
C VAL A 432 18.66 -13.72 -17.40
N GLY A 433 18.68 -13.77 -18.73
CA GLY A 433 18.64 -12.55 -19.56
C GLY A 433 19.80 -11.58 -19.27
N GLY A 434 20.97 -12.09 -18.84
CA GLY A 434 22.12 -11.29 -18.41
C GLY A 434 22.06 -10.75 -16.97
N ILE A 435 20.91 -10.85 -16.28
CA ILE A 435 20.74 -10.38 -14.90
C ILE A 435 21.12 -11.50 -13.92
N VAL A 436 21.98 -11.24 -12.92
CA VAL A 436 22.29 -12.22 -11.87
C VAL A 436 21.01 -12.58 -11.10
N ARG A 437 20.81 -13.87 -10.82
CA ARG A 437 19.71 -14.39 -10.03
C ARG A 437 20.24 -15.20 -8.86
N ASP A 438 19.72 -14.89 -7.67
CA ASP A 438 19.98 -15.64 -6.45
C ASP A 438 19.38 -17.05 -6.50
N PRO A 439 19.80 -17.96 -5.60
CA PRO A 439 19.13 -19.24 -5.42
C PRO A 439 17.66 -19.07 -5.04
N GLY A 440 16.74 -19.58 -5.85
CA GLY A 440 15.30 -19.36 -5.66
C GLY A 440 14.47 -19.69 -6.90
N THR A 441 13.15 -19.68 -6.72
CA THR A 441 12.17 -19.94 -7.80
C THR A 441 11.60 -18.63 -8.34
N TYR A 442 11.65 -18.48 -9.66
CA TYR A 442 11.26 -17.29 -10.39
C TYR A 442 10.16 -17.61 -11.41
N PHE A 443 9.15 -16.76 -11.50
CA PHE A 443 8.00 -16.93 -12.39
C PHE A 443 8.12 -16.00 -13.59
N VAL A 444 8.01 -16.55 -14.81
CA VAL A 444 8.18 -15.83 -16.07
C VAL A 444 7.37 -16.49 -17.20
N GLN A 445 7.15 -15.74 -18.28
CA GLN A 445 6.31 -16.13 -19.42
C GLN A 445 7.04 -15.91 -20.77
N GLU A 446 8.33 -16.26 -20.82
CA GLU A 446 9.24 -15.97 -21.93
C GLU A 446 10.17 -17.16 -22.25
N VAL A 447 11.01 -17.04 -23.29
CA VAL A 447 12.10 -18.01 -23.52
C VAL A 447 13.21 -17.72 -22.52
N VAL A 448 13.33 -18.57 -21.50
CA VAL A 448 14.36 -18.45 -20.47
C VAL A 448 15.64 -19.07 -20.96
N THR A 449 16.74 -18.32 -20.93
CA THR A 449 18.09 -18.85 -20.98
C THR A 449 18.78 -18.52 -19.66
N VAL A 450 19.13 -19.57 -18.91
CA VAL A 450 19.93 -19.49 -17.69
C VAL A 450 21.38 -19.77 -18.08
N THR A 451 22.32 -18.89 -17.72
CA THR A 451 23.76 -19.11 -17.88
C THR A 451 24.46 -19.12 -16.53
N ALA A 452 25.43 -20.01 -16.34
CA ALA A 452 26.32 -20.02 -15.19
C ALA A 452 27.58 -19.18 -15.49
N GLU A 453 28.00 -18.37 -14.52
CA GLU A 453 29.32 -17.75 -14.47
C GLU A 453 30.08 -18.25 -13.25
N ALA A 454 31.39 -18.41 -13.37
CA ALA A 454 32.23 -18.59 -12.19
C ALA A 454 32.18 -17.32 -11.32
N LYS A 455 32.16 -17.52 -10.01
CA LYS A 455 32.67 -16.51 -9.07
C LYS A 455 34.19 -16.52 -9.13
N TYR A 456 34.82 -15.44 -8.67
CA TYR A 456 36.27 -15.30 -8.67
C TYR A 456 36.94 -16.37 -7.79
N GLY A 457 38.13 -16.82 -8.18
CA GLY A 457 38.78 -18.01 -7.60
C GLY A 457 38.21 -19.37 -8.06
N TYR A 458 37.28 -19.40 -9.02
CA TYR A 458 36.71 -20.62 -9.58
C TYR A 458 36.79 -20.64 -11.13
N VAL A 459 36.74 -21.85 -11.70
CA VAL A 459 36.60 -22.07 -13.15
C VAL A 459 35.47 -23.07 -13.39
N LEU A 460 34.57 -22.76 -14.32
CA LEU A 460 33.45 -23.64 -14.65
C LEU A 460 33.89 -24.85 -15.47
N GLN A 461 33.30 -26.01 -15.20
CA GLN A 461 33.39 -27.21 -16.03
C GLN A 461 32.00 -27.81 -16.28
N GLY A 462 31.84 -28.55 -17.38
CA GLY A 462 30.54 -29.10 -17.79
C GLY A 462 29.60 -28.07 -18.40
N THR A 463 28.29 -28.31 -18.29
CA THR A 463 27.26 -27.45 -18.90
C THR A 463 27.11 -26.12 -18.18
N THR A 464 27.22 -25.01 -18.92
CA THR A 464 27.14 -23.64 -18.40
C THR A 464 25.92 -22.86 -18.89
N SER A 465 25.04 -23.45 -19.69
CA SER A 465 23.85 -22.79 -20.24
C SER A 465 22.69 -23.78 -20.42
N TRP A 466 21.47 -23.34 -20.10
CA TRP A 466 20.23 -24.10 -20.29
C TRP A 466 19.12 -23.16 -20.76
N SER A 467 18.48 -23.51 -21.87
CA SER A 467 17.34 -22.76 -22.42
C SER A 467 16.05 -23.56 -22.36
N LYS A 468 14.95 -22.91 -21.99
CA LYS A 468 13.61 -23.47 -21.99
C LYS A 468 12.60 -22.40 -22.41
N ASP A 469 11.74 -22.72 -23.37
CA ASP A 469 10.57 -21.91 -23.65
C ASP A 469 9.55 -22.05 -22.51
N LEU A 470 9.35 -20.97 -21.75
CA LEU A 470 8.32 -20.83 -20.72
C LEU A 470 7.23 -19.83 -21.13
N ARG A 471 7.17 -19.44 -22.41
CA ARG A 471 6.00 -18.72 -22.93
C ARG A 471 4.76 -19.59 -22.73
N PRO A 472 3.64 -19.02 -22.28
CA PRO A 472 2.34 -19.67 -22.39
C PRO A 472 2.12 -20.14 -23.84
N VAL A 473 1.70 -21.40 -23.98
CA VAL A 473 1.14 -21.92 -25.24
C VAL A 473 0.08 -20.92 -25.72
N PRO A 474 0.08 -20.50 -27.01
CA PRO A 474 -0.62 -19.32 -27.50
C PRO A 474 -2.03 -19.20 -26.92
N ILE A 475 -2.20 -18.16 -26.11
CA ILE A 475 -3.32 -18.06 -25.19
C ILE A 475 -4.60 -17.75 -25.98
N ILE A 476 -5.60 -18.60 -25.86
CA ILE A 476 -6.92 -18.33 -26.45
C ILE A 476 -7.63 -17.31 -25.55
N GLU A 477 -7.86 -16.10 -26.07
CA GLU A 477 -8.72 -15.12 -25.43
C GLU A 477 -10.19 -15.57 -25.48
N VAL A 478 -10.87 -15.49 -24.34
CA VAL A 478 -12.28 -15.86 -24.17
C VAL A 478 -12.96 -14.88 -23.22
N GLU A 479 -13.90 -14.10 -23.73
CA GLU A 479 -14.79 -13.30 -22.86
C GLU A 479 -15.78 -14.25 -22.16
N PRO A 480 -15.83 -14.29 -20.82
CA PRO A 480 -16.69 -15.21 -20.08
C PRO A 480 -18.15 -14.73 -20.09
N PRO A 481 -19.11 -15.52 -20.61
CA PRO A 481 -20.52 -15.12 -20.61
C PRO A 481 -21.06 -14.92 -19.20
N ALA A 482 -21.84 -13.87 -19.00
CA ALA A 482 -22.35 -13.51 -17.68
C ALA A 482 -23.24 -14.62 -17.06
N PRO A 483 -23.03 -14.99 -15.78
CA PRO A 483 -23.93 -15.88 -15.06
C PRO A 483 -25.29 -15.20 -14.87
N THR A 484 -26.37 -15.96 -15.06
CA THR A 484 -27.72 -15.43 -14.91
C THR A 484 -28.21 -15.62 -13.48
N PHE A 485 -28.98 -14.66 -12.96
CA PHE A 485 -29.51 -14.67 -11.60
C PHE A 485 -31.05 -14.69 -11.65
N GLY A 486 -31.65 -15.78 -11.18
CA GLY A 486 -33.09 -15.95 -11.04
C GLY A 486 -33.61 -15.47 -9.68
N ALA A 487 -34.83 -15.87 -9.31
CA ALA A 487 -35.44 -15.44 -8.05
C ALA A 487 -34.82 -16.08 -6.78
N SER A 488 -34.24 -17.28 -6.91
CA SER A 488 -33.68 -18.08 -5.80
C SER A 488 -32.51 -18.99 -6.23
N SER A 489 -31.90 -18.69 -7.37
CA SER A 489 -30.83 -19.48 -7.99
C SER A 489 -29.97 -18.62 -8.93
N PHE A 490 -28.73 -19.05 -9.19
CA PHE A 490 -27.92 -18.55 -10.30
C PHE A 490 -27.53 -19.71 -11.23
N THR A 491 -27.25 -19.39 -12.49
CA THR A 491 -26.78 -20.36 -13.48
C THR A 491 -25.37 -20.00 -13.94
N ILE A 492 -24.46 -20.95 -13.81
CA ILE A 492 -23.11 -20.87 -14.39
C ILE A 492 -23.18 -21.36 -15.85
N PRO A 493 -22.77 -20.55 -16.84
CA PRO A 493 -22.80 -20.96 -18.24
C PRO A 493 -21.62 -21.87 -18.61
N PRO A 494 -21.77 -22.75 -19.61
CA PRO A 494 -20.68 -23.54 -20.15
C PRO A 494 -19.76 -22.69 -21.02
N ILE A 495 -18.45 -22.85 -20.85
CA ILE A 495 -17.41 -22.23 -21.68
C ILE A 495 -16.12 -23.06 -21.56
N THR A 496 -15.39 -23.20 -22.67
CA THR A 496 -14.06 -23.83 -22.68
C THR A 496 -13.02 -22.86 -22.17
N GLY A 497 -12.12 -23.32 -21.31
CA GLY A 497 -10.96 -22.53 -20.89
C GLY A 497 -11.20 -21.55 -19.73
N VAL A 498 -12.40 -21.49 -19.16
CA VAL A 498 -12.72 -20.66 -18.00
C VAL A 498 -13.36 -21.50 -16.91
N ARG A 499 -13.03 -21.23 -15.64
CA ARG A 499 -13.75 -21.74 -14.47
C ARG A 499 -14.45 -20.59 -13.75
N TYR A 500 -15.64 -20.84 -13.24
CA TYR A 500 -16.33 -19.91 -12.34
C TYR A 500 -16.19 -20.36 -10.90
N LEU A 501 -15.98 -19.40 -9.99
CA LEU A 501 -15.89 -19.64 -8.56
C LEU A 501 -16.98 -18.86 -7.83
N VAL A 502 -17.54 -19.48 -6.79
CA VAL A 502 -18.54 -18.86 -5.92
C VAL A 502 -18.13 -19.11 -4.48
N GLY A 503 -17.84 -18.03 -3.74
CA GLY A 503 -17.25 -18.12 -2.40
C GLY A 503 -15.86 -18.78 -2.39
N GLY A 504 -15.07 -18.58 -3.44
CA GLY A 504 -13.74 -19.19 -3.61
C GLY A 504 -13.75 -20.67 -4.03
N LEU A 505 -14.93 -21.28 -4.26
CA LEU A 505 -15.05 -22.67 -4.70
C LEU A 505 -15.52 -22.77 -6.15
N THR A 506 -14.79 -23.52 -6.97
CA THR A 506 -15.14 -23.82 -8.37
C THR A 506 -16.56 -24.38 -8.49
N LYS A 507 -17.31 -23.89 -9.47
CA LYS A 507 -18.61 -24.40 -9.89
C LYS A 507 -18.54 -24.88 -11.33
N ALA A 508 -19.17 -26.02 -11.59
CA ALA A 508 -19.37 -26.51 -12.94
C ALA A 508 -20.49 -25.70 -13.63
N PRO A 509 -20.63 -25.79 -14.97
CA PRO A 509 -21.82 -25.27 -15.65
C PRO A 509 -23.10 -25.91 -15.10
N GLY A 510 -24.12 -25.10 -14.85
CA GLY A 510 -25.39 -25.55 -14.27
C GLY A 510 -26.04 -24.54 -13.33
N THR A 511 -27.27 -24.86 -12.90
CA THR A 511 -28.10 -24.01 -12.03
C THR A 511 -27.95 -24.40 -10.56
N TYR A 512 -27.66 -23.43 -9.69
CA TYR A 512 -27.44 -23.62 -8.26
C TYR A 512 -28.44 -22.81 -7.42
N PRO A 513 -29.02 -23.38 -6.35
CA PRO A 513 -29.86 -22.62 -5.42
C PRO A 513 -29.03 -21.58 -4.65
N ALA A 514 -29.61 -20.42 -4.38
CA ALA A 514 -28.90 -19.28 -3.80
C ALA A 514 -29.76 -18.43 -2.86
N SER A 515 -29.11 -17.80 -1.89
CA SER A 515 -29.73 -16.88 -0.95
C SER A 515 -28.67 -15.98 -0.33
N GLY A 516 -29.00 -14.71 -0.05
CA GLY A 516 -28.02 -13.70 0.35
C GLY A 516 -27.18 -13.15 -0.81
N ARG A 517 -26.06 -12.48 -0.52
CA ARG A 517 -25.17 -11.97 -1.57
C ARG A 517 -24.29 -13.10 -2.11
N VAL A 518 -24.44 -13.37 -3.40
CA VAL A 518 -23.57 -14.25 -4.19
C VAL A 518 -22.63 -13.36 -5.00
N GLU A 519 -21.36 -13.71 -4.97
CA GLU A 519 -20.35 -13.25 -5.93
C GLU A 519 -19.92 -14.45 -6.77
N VAL A 520 -19.89 -14.24 -8.09
CA VAL A 520 -19.36 -15.17 -9.08
C VAL A 520 -18.13 -14.50 -9.70
N PHE A 521 -17.01 -15.21 -9.71
CA PHE A 521 -15.76 -14.77 -10.32
C PHE A 521 -15.35 -15.73 -11.44
N ALA A 522 -14.88 -15.22 -12.57
CA ALA A 522 -14.36 -16.01 -13.69
C ALA A 522 -12.82 -15.98 -13.70
N GLU A 523 -12.22 -17.17 -13.75
CA GLU A 523 -10.77 -17.35 -13.87
C GLU A 523 -10.44 -18.16 -15.13
N ALA A 524 -9.41 -17.74 -15.86
CA ALA A 524 -8.84 -18.53 -16.93
C ALA A 524 -8.26 -19.87 -16.41
N LEU A 525 -8.43 -20.92 -17.20
CA LEU A 525 -7.70 -22.18 -17.07
C LEU A 525 -6.37 -22.09 -17.85
N PRO A 526 -5.37 -22.93 -17.54
CA PRO A 526 -4.10 -22.93 -18.27
C PRO A 526 -4.29 -23.07 -19.79
N GLY A 527 -3.68 -22.14 -20.55
CA GLY A 527 -3.84 -22.02 -22.01
C GLY A 527 -4.87 -21.00 -22.49
N TYR A 528 -5.57 -20.31 -21.57
CA TYR A 528 -6.62 -19.34 -21.89
C TYR A 528 -6.41 -18.01 -21.14
N ALA A 529 -7.01 -16.93 -21.66
CA ALA A 529 -7.05 -15.61 -21.03
C ALA A 529 -8.50 -15.11 -21.02
N VAL A 530 -8.90 -14.47 -19.94
CA VAL A 530 -10.25 -13.92 -19.79
C VAL A 530 -10.24 -12.40 -19.91
N THR A 531 -11.11 -11.90 -20.79
CA THR A 531 -11.31 -10.46 -21.06
C THR A 531 -12.70 -10.03 -20.57
N GLY A 532 -13.04 -8.74 -20.66
CA GLY A 532 -14.36 -8.24 -20.27
C GLY A 532 -14.61 -8.26 -18.75
N ASN A 533 -15.87 -8.42 -18.35
CA ASN A 533 -16.25 -8.46 -16.93
C ASN A 533 -15.95 -9.84 -16.32
N LEU A 534 -15.10 -9.90 -15.30
CA LEU A 534 -14.75 -11.16 -14.61
C LEU A 534 -15.52 -11.39 -13.31
N THR A 535 -16.23 -10.38 -12.80
CA THR A 535 -16.92 -10.44 -11.51
C THR A 535 -18.37 -9.99 -11.65
N TRP A 536 -19.30 -10.81 -11.17
CA TRP A 536 -20.72 -10.46 -11.05
C TRP A 536 -21.19 -10.69 -9.63
N SER A 537 -22.03 -9.80 -9.10
CA SER A 537 -22.64 -10.01 -7.79
C SER A 537 -24.13 -9.72 -7.79
N HIS A 538 -24.88 -10.58 -7.09
CA HIS A 538 -26.32 -10.45 -6.94
C HIS A 538 -26.69 -10.68 -5.47
N THR A 539 -27.58 -9.85 -4.94
CA THR A 539 -28.09 -10.03 -3.57
C THR A 539 -29.48 -10.63 -3.63
N PHE A 540 -29.54 -11.96 -3.51
CA PHE A 540 -30.77 -12.71 -3.35
C PHE A 540 -31.41 -12.32 -2.00
N LEU A 541 -32.33 -11.36 -2.05
CA LEU A 541 -33.15 -11.00 -0.91
C LEU A 541 -33.90 -12.24 -0.41
N PRO A 542 -34.08 -12.42 0.91
CA PRO A 542 -34.81 -13.56 1.47
C PRO A 542 -36.14 -13.74 0.72
N PRO A 543 -36.46 -14.95 0.22
CA PRO A 543 -37.73 -15.18 -0.44
C PRO A 543 -38.84 -14.76 0.51
N VAL A 544 -39.72 -13.91 -0.01
CA VAL A 544 -41.04 -13.74 0.60
C VAL A 544 -41.66 -15.14 0.61
N PRO A 545 -42.06 -15.69 1.76
CA PRO A 545 -42.74 -16.98 1.76
C PRO A 545 -43.95 -16.85 0.82
N PRO A 546 -44.12 -17.74 -0.17
CA PRO A 546 -45.24 -17.63 -1.09
C PRO A 546 -46.54 -17.66 -0.28
N PRO A 547 -47.61 -16.99 -0.73
CA PRO A 547 -48.94 -17.19 -0.18
C PRO A 547 -49.36 -18.64 -0.47
N ALA A 548 -49.01 -19.53 0.45
CA ALA A 548 -49.33 -20.94 0.39
C ALA A 548 -50.85 -21.12 0.51
N ALA A 549 -51.34 -22.31 0.12
CA ALA A 549 -52.70 -22.73 0.45
C ALA A 549 -52.91 -22.50 1.97
N PRO A 550 -54.03 -21.87 2.38
CA PRO A 550 -54.04 -20.96 3.51
C PRO A 550 -53.59 -21.61 4.81
N ALA A 551 -52.46 -21.14 5.36
CA ALA A 551 -52.13 -21.43 6.75
C ALA A 551 -53.12 -20.67 7.63
N ALA A 552 -53.88 -21.40 8.45
CA ALA A 552 -54.98 -20.83 9.26
C ALA A 552 -54.52 -19.94 10.43
N ALA A 553 -53.29 -19.41 10.40
CA ALA A 553 -52.72 -18.54 11.42
C ALA A 553 -51.50 -17.74 10.86
N PRO A 554 -51.23 -16.53 11.40
CA PRO A 554 -50.06 -15.74 11.03
C PRO A 554 -48.72 -16.41 11.42
N THR A 555 -47.64 -16.02 10.73
CA THR A 555 -46.30 -16.58 10.90
C THR A 555 -45.66 -16.29 12.27
N ILE A 556 -46.01 -15.15 12.86
CA ILE A 556 -45.68 -14.77 14.23
C ILE A 556 -47.00 -14.68 14.98
N LYS A 557 -47.18 -15.54 16.00
CA LYS A 557 -48.50 -15.78 16.62
C LYS A 557 -48.79 -14.89 17.83
N SER A 558 -47.75 -14.28 18.40
CA SER A 558 -47.79 -13.66 19.73
C SER A 558 -46.51 -12.88 20.03
N GLN A 559 -46.60 -11.85 20.88
CA GLN A 559 -45.44 -11.04 21.31
C GLN A 559 -44.39 -11.80 22.13
N ASP A 560 -44.69 -13.02 22.62
CA ASP A 560 -43.71 -13.88 23.28
C ASP A 560 -42.88 -14.74 22.29
N SER A 561 -43.04 -14.53 20.97
CA SER A 561 -42.31 -15.25 19.92
C SER A 561 -40.88 -14.74 19.74
N VAL A 562 -39.90 -15.54 20.13
CA VAL A 562 -38.47 -15.25 19.86
C VAL A 562 -38.11 -15.70 18.46
N LEU A 563 -37.70 -14.75 17.62
CA LEU A 563 -37.18 -15.00 16.27
C LEU A 563 -35.65 -14.91 16.28
N ALA A 564 -35.00 -15.82 15.54
CA ALA A 564 -33.55 -15.77 15.37
C ALA A 564 -33.09 -16.33 14.02
N ILE A 565 -32.04 -15.72 13.45
CA ILE A 565 -31.39 -16.11 12.20
C ILE A 565 -30.16 -16.94 12.55
N ASP A 566 -29.99 -18.12 11.95
CA ASP A 566 -28.79 -18.96 12.14
C ASP A 566 -27.63 -18.59 11.20
N SER A 567 -26.47 -19.22 11.39
CA SER A 567 -25.26 -19.01 10.58
C SER A 567 -25.40 -19.41 9.11
N ALA A 568 -26.42 -20.20 8.74
CA ALA A 568 -26.77 -20.51 7.35
C ALA A 568 -27.77 -19.50 6.75
N GLY A 569 -28.11 -18.44 7.48
CA GLY A 569 -29.08 -17.43 7.05
C GLY A 569 -30.53 -17.93 7.06
N THR A 570 -30.85 -18.97 7.83
CA THR A 570 -32.24 -19.41 8.03
C THR A 570 -32.86 -18.67 9.21
N LEU A 571 -34.00 -18.02 8.98
CA LEU A 571 -34.84 -17.47 10.05
C LEU A 571 -35.70 -18.58 10.65
N TRP A 572 -35.69 -18.65 11.98
CA TRP A 572 -36.48 -19.57 12.80
C TRP A 572 -37.36 -18.77 13.76
N ASN A 573 -38.63 -19.18 13.90
CA ASN A 573 -39.50 -18.75 14.99
C ASN A 573 -39.48 -19.83 16.08
N TYR A 574 -39.02 -19.50 17.29
CA TYR A 574 -38.94 -20.41 18.43
C TYR A 574 -40.19 -20.35 19.33
N GLY A 575 -41.17 -19.49 19.01
CA GLY A 575 -42.23 -19.13 19.94
C GLY A 575 -41.64 -18.64 21.27
N ASN A 576 -42.29 -18.96 22.38
CA ASN A 576 -41.78 -18.68 23.73
C ASN A 576 -40.76 -19.71 24.25
N LEU A 577 -40.07 -20.39 23.33
CA LEU A 577 -38.99 -21.37 23.59
C LEU A 577 -39.44 -22.65 24.34
N LYS A 578 -40.76 -22.87 24.50
CA LYS A 578 -41.34 -24.10 25.07
C LYS A 578 -41.68 -25.18 24.04
N THR A 579 -41.66 -24.84 22.74
CA THR A 579 -42.05 -25.73 21.64
C THR A 579 -40.91 -25.88 20.62
N ALA A 580 -41.00 -26.88 19.75
CA ALA A 580 -40.09 -27.00 18.61
C ALA A 580 -40.14 -25.73 17.73
N ARG A 581 -38.97 -25.29 17.25
CA ARG A 581 -38.85 -24.12 16.36
C ARG A 581 -39.42 -24.41 14.97
N VAL A 582 -40.06 -23.40 14.37
CA VAL A 582 -40.59 -23.45 13.00
C VAL A 582 -39.64 -22.69 12.06
N LYS A 583 -39.34 -23.27 10.90
CA LYS A 583 -38.55 -22.61 9.85
C LYS A 583 -39.43 -21.57 9.14
N VAL A 584 -38.96 -20.32 9.09
CA VAL A 584 -39.68 -19.22 8.42
C VAL A 584 -39.19 -19.04 6.98
N GLY A 585 -37.87 -19.11 6.75
CA GLY A 585 -37.28 -18.99 5.41
C GLY A 585 -35.74 -18.93 5.43
N THR A 586 -35.11 -19.03 4.25
CA THR A 586 -33.65 -18.90 4.06
C THR A 586 -33.28 -17.49 3.57
N GLY A 587 -31.98 -17.20 3.39
CA GLY A 587 -31.50 -15.92 2.85
C GLY A 587 -31.44 -14.74 3.83
N TRP A 588 -31.92 -14.90 5.07
CA TRP A 588 -31.93 -13.86 6.10
C TRP A 588 -30.53 -13.44 6.59
N GLY A 589 -29.48 -14.15 6.18
CA GLY A 589 -28.08 -13.80 6.46
C GLY A 589 -27.61 -12.44 5.92
N ILE A 590 -28.42 -11.72 5.12
CA ILE A 590 -28.15 -10.34 4.71
C ILE A 590 -28.30 -9.31 5.85
N PHE A 591 -29.06 -9.63 6.90
CA PHE A 591 -29.34 -8.70 7.99
C PHE A 591 -28.18 -8.66 9.00
N SER A 592 -27.94 -7.48 9.59
CA SER A 592 -27.20 -7.35 10.84
C SER A 592 -28.13 -7.53 12.04
N ASP A 593 -29.35 -6.98 11.93
CA ASP A 593 -30.33 -6.86 13.02
C ASP A 593 -31.75 -7.06 12.47
N ILE A 594 -32.65 -7.61 13.28
CA ILE A 594 -34.09 -7.73 13.01
C ILE A 594 -34.90 -7.33 14.25
N HIS A 595 -36.04 -6.68 14.03
CA HIS A 595 -36.95 -6.18 15.07
C HIS A 595 -38.36 -6.68 14.75
N VAL A 596 -39.07 -7.23 15.72
CA VAL A 596 -40.40 -7.85 15.59
C VAL A 596 -41.44 -6.92 16.21
N THR A 597 -42.29 -6.30 15.39
CA THR A 597 -43.27 -5.32 15.90
C THR A 597 -44.44 -5.18 14.94
N ASP A 598 -45.60 -4.75 15.43
CA ASP A 598 -46.75 -4.41 14.59
C ASP A 598 -46.53 -2.99 14.02
N TRP A 599 -45.79 -2.91 12.91
CA TRP A 599 -45.22 -1.66 12.39
C TRP A 599 -46.27 -0.76 11.74
N ASN A 600 -47.33 -1.37 11.18
CA ASN A 600 -48.43 -0.66 10.54
C ASN A 600 -49.73 -0.63 11.39
N ARG A 601 -49.75 -1.24 12.58
CA ARG A 601 -50.94 -1.41 13.44
C ARG A 601 -52.11 -2.04 12.69
N ASP A 602 -51.86 -3.13 11.96
CA ASP A 602 -52.90 -4.01 11.40
C ASP A 602 -53.24 -5.22 12.28
N GLY A 603 -52.52 -5.41 13.40
CA GLY A 603 -52.77 -6.45 14.39
C GLY A 603 -51.88 -7.69 14.24
N TYR A 604 -51.03 -7.74 13.21
CA TYR A 604 -50.05 -8.80 13.02
C TYR A 604 -48.63 -8.30 13.33
N LEU A 605 -47.71 -9.21 13.69
CA LEU A 605 -46.33 -8.86 14.02
C LEU A 605 -45.45 -8.97 12.77
N ASP A 606 -44.95 -7.82 12.32
CA ASP A 606 -44.03 -7.67 11.20
C ASP A 606 -42.57 -7.95 11.60
N ILE A 607 -41.67 -7.99 10.62
CA ILE A 607 -40.22 -7.96 10.85
C ILE A 607 -39.60 -6.77 10.11
N LEU A 608 -39.04 -5.81 10.84
CA LEU A 608 -38.15 -4.79 10.29
C LEU A 608 -36.71 -5.31 10.33
N GLY A 609 -36.08 -5.45 9.16
CA GLY A 609 -34.71 -5.94 9.02
C GLY A 609 -33.75 -4.85 8.54
N LYS A 610 -32.64 -4.65 9.26
CA LYS A 610 -31.53 -3.78 8.84
C LYS A 610 -30.47 -4.63 8.12
N ALA A 611 -30.33 -4.42 6.81
CA ALA A 611 -29.33 -5.12 6.02
C ALA A 611 -27.91 -4.64 6.38
N LYS A 612 -26.91 -5.52 6.26
CA LYS A 612 -25.49 -5.19 6.46
C LYS A 612 -25.00 -4.05 5.55
N ALA A 613 -25.59 -3.94 4.36
CA ALA A 613 -25.37 -2.85 3.40
C ALA A 613 -26.11 -1.53 3.75
N GLY A 614 -26.81 -1.47 4.89
CA GLY A 614 -27.46 -0.24 5.37
C GLY A 614 -28.79 0.10 4.72
N GLN A 615 -29.46 -0.85 4.05
CA GLN A 615 -30.85 -0.71 3.61
C GLN A 615 -31.80 -1.28 4.67
N LEU A 616 -32.92 -0.60 4.94
CA LEU A 616 -34.02 -1.15 5.73
C LEU A 616 -35.05 -1.84 4.83
N TYR A 617 -35.58 -2.96 5.31
CA TYR A 617 -36.70 -3.69 4.71
C TYR A 617 -37.76 -3.99 5.77
N LEU A 618 -39.03 -3.89 5.39
CA LEU A 618 -40.17 -4.37 6.17
C LEU A 618 -40.68 -5.67 5.56
N TYR A 619 -40.84 -6.69 6.38
CA TYR A 619 -41.58 -7.90 6.08
C TYR A 619 -42.90 -7.80 6.83
N ARG A 620 -43.89 -7.18 6.18
CA ARG A 620 -45.22 -6.97 6.73
C ARG A 620 -45.95 -8.31 6.78
N ALA A 621 -46.53 -8.68 7.91
CA ALA A 621 -47.20 -9.97 8.07
C ALA A 621 -48.47 -10.06 7.22
N LEU A 622 -48.93 -11.29 6.98
CA LEU A 622 -50.17 -11.59 6.29
C LEU A 622 -51.09 -12.47 7.18
N PRO A 623 -52.42 -12.23 7.19
CA PRO A 623 -53.36 -12.98 8.03
C PRO A 623 -53.28 -14.51 7.86
N GLY A 624 -53.15 -14.98 6.61
CA GLY A 624 -53.03 -16.39 6.24
C GLY A 624 -51.60 -16.95 6.27
N GLY A 625 -50.70 -16.30 7.01
CA GLY A 625 -49.28 -16.61 7.05
C GLY A 625 -48.48 -16.10 5.85
N GLY A 626 -47.15 -16.14 5.98
CA GLY A 626 -46.22 -15.48 5.08
C GLY A 626 -46.03 -14.00 5.44
N PHE A 627 -45.46 -13.25 4.50
CA PHE A 627 -45.21 -11.82 4.61
C PHE A 627 -45.40 -11.14 3.24
N ALA A 628 -45.42 -9.82 3.20
CA ALA A 628 -45.14 -8.98 2.03
C ALA A 628 -43.89 -8.14 2.31
N ARG A 629 -43.00 -7.97 1.33
CA ARG A 629 -41.71 -7.28 1.52
C ARG A 629 -41.71 -5.89 0.88
N GLU A 630 -41.43 -4.88 1.69
CA GLU A 630 -41.39 -3.46 1.30
C GLU A 630 -40.01 -2.86 1.62
N THR A 631 -39.47 -1.99 0.73
CA THR A 631 -38.16 -1.32 0.93
C THR A 631 -38.38 0.01 1.64
N MET A 632 -37.74 0.18 2.81
CA MET A 632 -38.10 1.24 3.75
C MET A 632 -37.21 2.48 3.59
N GLY A 633 -37.50 3.27 2.55
CA GLY A 633 -36.76 4.48 2.21
C GLY A 633 -35.37 4.20 1.62
N ALA A 634 -34.52 5.23 1.57
CA ALA A 634 -33.14 5.10 1.11
C ALA A 634 -32.24 4.41 2.16
N GLY A 635 -31.11 3.87 1.69
CA GLY A 635 -30.05 3.31 2.53
C GLY A 635 -29.25 4.35 3.31
N GLY A 636 -28.19 3.91 3.99
CA GLY A 636 -27.35 4.73 4.89
C GLY A 636 -27.34 4.25 6.35
N TRP A 637 -28.12 3.21 6.66
CA TRP A 637 -28.30 2.69 8.02
C TRP A 637 -27.13 1.85 8.54
N GLN A 638 -26.12 1.55 7.71
CA GLN A 638 -24.90 0.85 8.14
C GLN A 638 -24.10 1.64 9.19
N ASN A 639 -24.24 2.97 9.19
CA ASN A 639 -23.62 3.86 10.17
C ASN A 639 -24.42 3.96 11.48
N TYR A 640 -25.47 3.14 11.67
CA TYR A 640 -26.37 3.21 12.83
C TYR A 640 -26.58 1.84 13.49
N SER A 641 -26.48 1.84 14.82
CA SER A 641 -27.14 0.83 15.66
C SER A 641 -28.53 1.36 15.99
N ILE A 642 -29.57 0.57 15.73
CA ILE A 642 -30.96 0.98 15.90
C ILE A 642 -31.67 0.11 16.94
N ASP A 643 -32.74 0.64 17.53
CA ASP A 643 -33.79 -0.17 18.13
C ASP A 643 -35.17 0.39 17.76
N VAL A 644 -36.21 -0.44 17.87
CA VAL A 644 -37.55 -0.15 17.35
C VAL A 644 -38.57 -0.18 18.48
N GLY A 645 -39.42 0.85 18.56
CA GLY A 645 -40.41 0.98 19.62
C GLY A 645 -41.16 2.31 19.63
N THR A 646 -42.01 2.50 20.64
CA THR A 646 -42.91 3.66 20.76
C THR A 646 -42.23 4.80 21.54
N TRP A 647 -41.35 5.55 20.88
CA TRP A 647 -40.60 6.68 21.45
C TRP A 647 -41.50 7.80 22.00
N LYS A 648 -42.67 7.98 21.39
CA LYS A 648 -43.73 8.88 21.86
C LYS A 648 -45.00 8.08 22.08
N THR A 649 -45.56 8.10 23.28
CA THR A 649 -46.79 7.36 23.65
C THR A 649 -48.00 7.77 22.80
N ALA A 650 -47.98 8.99 22.23
CA ALA A 650 -48.98 9.50 21.31
C ALA A 650 -48.78 9.11 19.82
N ASP A 651 -47.66 8.48 19.44
CA ASP A 651 -47.44 8.07 18.06
C ASP A 651 -48.30 6.85 17.69
N ARG A 652 -49.00 6.94 16.56
CA ARG A 652 -49.91 5.88 16.08
C ARG A 652 -49.18 4.58 15.71
N PHE A 653 -47.89 4.62 15.40
CA PHE A 653 -47.14 3.46 14.92
C PHE A 653 -45.76 3.36 15.60
N PRO A 654 -45.15 2.17 15.73
CA PRO A 654 -43.78 2.01 16.21
C PRO A 654 -42.77 2.78 15.35
N SER A 655 -41.70 3.25 15.98
CA SER A 655 -40.70 4.16 15.39
C SER A 655 -39.28 3.66 15.64
N ILE A 656 -38.28 4.27 15.01
CA ILE A 656 -36.87 3.87 15.17
C ILE A 656 -36.14 4.90 16.03
N VAL A 657 -35.37 4.44 17.02
CA VAL A 657 -34.35 5.24 17.70
C VAL A 657 -32.98 4.73 17.26
N ALA A 658 -32.14 5.63 16.75
CA ALA A 658 -30.91 5.27 16.06
C ALA A 658 -29.71 6.04 16.63
N LYS A 659 -28.67 5.33 17.07
CA LYS A 659 -27.36 5.89 17.45
C LYS A 659 -26.41 5.80 16.26
N HIS A 660 -25.87 6.94 15.82
CA HIS A 660 -24.80 6.98 14.83
C HIS A 660 -23.48 6.48 15.43
N ILE A 661 -22.95 5.38 14.89
CA ILE A 661 -21.90 4.57 15.54
C ILE A 661 -20.56 5.29 15.71
N ALA A 662 -20.24 6.25 14.84
CA ALA A 662 -18.96 6.97 14.86
C ALA A 662 -19.00 8.32 15.61
N THR A 663 -20.19 8.82 15.98
CA THR A 663 -20.32 10.15 16.63
C THR A 663 -21.12 10.14 17.93
N GLY A 664 -21.87 9.09 18.23
CA GLY A 664 -22.72 9.05 19.43
C GLY A 664 -23.87 10.07 19.40
N LYS A 665 -24.24 10.57 18.22
CA LYS A 665 -25.50 11.31 18.02
C LYS A 665 -26.67 10.32 18.01
N LEU A 666 -27.74 10.66 18.71
CA LEU A 666 -28.96 9.86 18.82
C LEU A 666 -30.10 10.56 18.08
N TYR A 667 -30.87 9.80 17.30
CA TYR A 667 -31.92 10.30 16.42
C TYR A 667 -33.22 9.51 16.60
N HIS A 668 -34.36 10.20 16.51
CA HIS A 668 -35.69 9.61 16.36
C HIS A 668 -36.12 9.68 14.90
N TYR A 669 -36.55 8.56 14.34
CA TYR A 669 -37.15 8.48 13.01
C TYR A 669 -38.61 8.03 13.19
N ALA A 670 -39.55 8.97 13.05
CA ALA A 670 -40.96 8.73 13.29
C ALA A 670 -41.61 7.94 12.16
N ASN A 671 -42.61 7.13 12.49
CA ASN A 671 -43.46 6.44 11.53
C ASN A 671 -44.85 7.07 11.60
N SER A 672 -45.19 7.88 10.61
CA SER A 672 -46.46 8.62 10.56
C SER A 672 -47.56 7.93 9.76
N SER A 673 -47.25 6.82 9.08
CA SER A 673 -48.13 6.25 8.04
C SER A 673 -48.22 4.71 8.03
N GLY A 674 -47.55 4.01 8.93
CA GLY A 674 -47.42 2.55 8.92
C GLY A 674 -46.51 2.03 7.80
N LYS A 675 -45.63 2.89 7.25
CA LYS A 675 -44.76 2.62 6.09
C LYS A 675 -43.33 3.10 6.39
N ALA A 676 -42.56 3.48 5.37
CA ALA A 676 -41.19 3.98 5.53
C ALA A 676 -41.11 5.13 6.57
N PRO A 677 -40.06 5.16 7.40
CA PRO A 677 -39.89 6.19 8.41
C PRO A 677 -39.62 7.58 7.80
N SER A 678 -39.95 8.63 8.55
CA SER A 678 -39.63 10.02 8.24
C SER A 678 -38.13 10.31 8.32
N ALA A 679 -37.71 11.51 7.93
CA ALA A 679 -36.37 12.03 8.24
C ALA A 679 -36.09 12.00 9.75
N GLY A 680 -34.83 11.75 10.12
CA GLY A 680 -34.40 11.59 11.51
C GLY A 680 -34.17 12.93 12.22
N VAL A 681 -34.81 13.11 13.38
CA VAL A 681 -34.64 14.28 14.27
C VAL A 681 -33.61 13.94 15.35
N GLN A 682 -32.58 14.77 15.54
CA GLN A 682 -31.57 14.53 16.58
C GLN A 682 -32.18 14.76 17.98
N ILE A 683 -32.23 13.72 18.80
CA ILE A 683 -32.78 13.72 20.18
C ILE A 683 -31.71 13.66 21.27
N GLY A 684 -30.43 13.45 20.92
CA GLY A 684 -29.35 13.43 21.91
C GLY A 684 -27.94 13.36 21.31
N ALA A 685 -26.94 13.51 22.18
CA ALA A 685 -25.51 13.38 21.86
C ALA A 685 -24.77 12.71 23.03
N GLY A 686 -23.52 12.28 22.82
CA GLY A 686 -22.67 11.62 23.83
C GLY A 686 -22.80 10.09 23.92
N TRP A 687 -23.61 9.46 23.06
CA TRP A 687 -23.97 8.03 23.15
C TRP A 687 -22.90 7.06 22.63
N LEU A 688 -21.72 7.54 22.21
CA LEU A 688 -20.76 6.79 21.40
C LEU A 688 -20.44 5.39 21.96
N LYS A 689 -20.16 5.32 23.27
CA LYS A 689 -19.79 4.11 24.02
C LYS A 689 -20.96 3.45 24.77
N LEU A 690 -22.20 3.67 24.31
CA LEU A 690 -23.42 3.10 24.88
C LEU A 690 -24.13 2.18 23.88
N ASP A 691 -24.44 0.94 24.28
CA ASP A 691 -25.44 0.12 23.57
C ASP A 691 -26.84 0.50 24.07
N ILE A 692 -27.83 0.61 23.19
CA ILE A 692 -29.18 1.10 23.53
C ILE A 692 -30.23 -0.01 23.43
N SER A 693 -31.27 0.06 24.27
CA SER A 693 -32.45 -0.82 24.20
C SER A 693 -33.70 -0.06 24.66
N LEU A 694 -34.80 -0.17 23.90
CA LEU A 694 -36.07 0.54 24.13
C LEU A 694 -37.01 -0.24 25.07
N LEU A 695 -36.85 0.01 26.37
CA LEU A 695 -37.48 -0.77 27.43
C LEU A 695 -38.06 0.14 28.52
N ASP A 696 -39.39 0.15 28.64
CA ASP A 696 -40.10 0.64 29.81
C ASP A 696 -39.75 -0.25 31.03
N TRP A 697 -38.78 0.21 31.83
CA TRP A 697 -38.23 -0.51 32.98
C TRP A 697 -38.89 -0.11 34.30
N ASN A 698 -39.42 1.11 34.40
CA ASN A 698 -40.09 1.60 35.60
C ASN A 698 -41.61 1.30 35.62
N ARG A 699 -42.19 0.86 34.50
CA ARG A 699 -43.61 0.56 34.28
C ARG A 699 -44.52 1.77 34.47
N ASP A 700 -44.12 2.93 33.94
CA ASP A 700 -44.97 4.13 33.86
C ASP A 700 -45.70 4.30 32.50
N GLY A 701 -45.33 3.51 31.48
CA GLY A 701 -45.95 3.52 30.15
C GLY A 701 -45.29 4.45 29.13
N ALA A 702 -44.22 5.16 29.50
CA ALA A 702 -43.29 5.74 28.55
C ALA A 702 -42.18 4.72 28.20
N THR A 703 -41.76 4.67 26.93
CA THR A 703 -40.62 3.81 26.55
C THR A 703 -39.32 4.53 26.90
N ASP A 704 -38.52 3.94 27.80
CA ASP A 704 -37.21 4.47 28.19
C ASP A 704 -36.08 3.90 27.31
N ILE A 705 -34.89 4.52 27.39
CA ILE A 705 -33.67 3.89 26.91
C ILE A 705 -32.90 3.31 28.10
N VAL A 706 -32.74 1.99 28.09
CA VAL A 706 -31.73 1.31 28.92
C VAL A 706 -30.44 1.25 28.12
N ALA A 707 -29.38 1.84 28.68
CA ALA A 707 -28.09 2.00 28.00
C ALA A 707 -27.00 1.19 28.70
N ARG A 708 -26.35 0.23 27.99
CA ARG A 708 -25.16 -0.45 28.52
C ARG A 708 -23.91 0.37 28.24
N ASN A 709 -23.15 0.72 29.27
CA ASN A 709 -21.85 1.38 29.11
C ASN A 709 -20.68 0.40 28.97
N ALA A 710 -19.50 0.90 28.59
CA ALA A 710 -18.30 0.10 28.38
C ALA A 710 -17.83 -0.72 29.61
N SER A 711 -18.19 -0.32 30.84
CA SER A 711 -17.91 -1.08 32.07
C SER A 711 -18.94 -2.19 32.36
N GLY A 712 -19.97 -2.36 31.53
CA GLY A 712 -21.03 -3.36 31.76
C GLY A 712 -22.06 -2.94 32.81
N GLN A 713 -22.22 -1.64 33.05
CA GLN A 713 -23.35 -1.11 33.81
C GLN A 713 -24.52 -0.84 32.86
N LEU A 714 -25.75 -1.11 33.30
CA LEU A 714 -26.97 -0.61 32.67
C LEU A 714 -27.36 0.71 33.33
N VAL A 715 -27.50 1.76 32.54
CA VAL A 715 -27.88 3.11 32.96
C VAL A 715 -29.23 3.45 32.36
N LEU A 716 -30.17 3.93 33.16
CA LEU A 716 -31.51 4.30 32.69
C LEU A 716 -31.56 5.76 32.23
N TYR A 717 -32.14 5.99 31.06
CA TYR A 717 -32.43 7.30 30.51
C TYR A 717 -33.95 7.42 30.30
N ARG A 718 -34.66 7.87 31.36
CA ARG A 718 -36.12 7.92 31.29
C ARG A 718 -36.63 8.97 30.32
N THR A 719 -37.75 8.69 29.67
CA THR A 719 -38.46 9.64 28.82
C THR A 719 -39.72 10.18 29.50
N ASN A 720 -40.29 11.24 28.92
CA ASN A 720 -41.57 11.80 29.35
C ASN A 720 -42.76 11.30 28.51
N GLY A 721 -42.59 10.26 27.69
CA GLY A 721 -43.58 9.77 26.71
C GLY A 721 -43.93 10.75 25.58
N ARG A 722 -43.38 11.97 25.59
CA ARG A 722 -43.61 13.05 24.61
C ARG A 722 -42.40 13.31 23.71
N GLY A 723 -41.38 12.46 23.80
CA GLY A 723 -40.20 12.47 22.94
C GLY A 723 -38.98 13.23 23.49
N SER A 724 -38.97 13.53 24.79
CA SER A 724 -37.82 14.11 25.49
C SER A 724 -37.44 13.26 26.70
N PHE A 725 -36.16 13.30 27.09
CA PHE A 725 -35.72 12.69 28.34
C PHE A 725 -36.20 13.50 29.56
N VAL A 726 -36.44 12.81 30.68
CA VAL A 726 -36.60 13.45 31.99
C VAL A 726 -35.27 14.10 32.40
N ALA A 727 -35.34 15.28 33.02
CA ALA A 727 -34.20 15.94 33.64
C ALA A 727 -33.94 15.35 35.04
N GLU A 728 -32.99 14.43 35.13
CA GLU A 728 -32.68 13.65 36.34
C GLU A 728 -31.20 13.19 36.33
N ASN A 729 -30.70 12.80 37.50
CA ASN A 729 -29.49 12.00 37.60
C ASN A 729 -29.79 10.59 37.08
N ARG A 730 -29.00 10.10 36.13
CA ARG A 730 -29.23 8.80 35.46
C ARG A 730 -28.85 7.64 36.39
N PRO A 731 -29.81 6.81 36.85
CA PRO A 731 -29.49 5.74 37.79
C PRO A 731 -28.85 4.54 37.10
N VAL A 732 -27.89 3.91 37.77
CA VAL A 732 -27.37 2.59 37.39
C VAL A 732 -28.38 1.55 37.87
N ILE A 733 -29.04 0.88 36.92
CA ILE A 733 -30.07 -0.14 37.18
C ILE A 733 -29.54 -1.58 37.06
N GLY A 734 -28.24 -1.76 36.82
CA GLY A 734 -27.61 -3.09 36.81
C GLY A 734 -26.10 -3.03 36.56
N ALA A 735 -25.37 -4.07 36.98
CA ALA A 735 -23.92 -4.23 36.78
C ALA A 735 -23.59 -5.68 36.37
N GLY A 736 -22.40 -5.90 35.81
CA GLY A 736 -21.94 -7.23 35.34
C GLY A 736 -22.29 -7.56 33.87
N TRP A 737 -22.87 -6.62 33.12
CA TRP A 737 -23.42 -6.85 31.78
C TRP A 737 -22.36 -6.91 30.66
N GLN A 738 -21.08 -6.75 30.97
CA GLN A 738 -19.94 -6.97 30.07
C GLN A 738 -19.73 -8.46 29.69
N GLY A 739 -20.43 -9.37 30.39
CA GLY A 739 -20.48 -10.80 30.06
C GLY A 739 -21.38 -11.15 28.86
N PHE A 740 -22.19 -10.21 28.35
CA PHE A 740 -23.17 -10.46 27.29
C PHE A 740 -22.73 -9.99 25.90
N THR A 741 -22.98 -10.81 24.89
CA THR A 741 -22.65 -10.61 23.47
C THR A 741 -23.85 -10.23 22.61
N SER A 742 -25.04 -10.16 23.22
CA SER A 742 -26.25 -9.56 22.67
C SER A 742 -27.17 -9.21 23.84
N LEU A 743 -27.77 -8.03 23.79
CA LEU A 743 -28.88 -7.59 24.62
C LEU A 743 -29.98 -7.13 23.66
N THR A 744 -31.20 -7.63 23.86
CA THR A 744 -32.33 -7.37 22.97
C THR A 744 -33.62 -7.32 23.79
N VAL A 745 -34.53 -6.42 23.45
CA VAL A 745 -35.81 -6.30 24.16
C VAL A 745 -36.72 -7.47 23.78
N ALA A 746 -37.37 -8.08 24.76
CA ALA A 746 -38.35 -9.13 24.54
C ALA A 746 -39.62 -8.88 25.36
N ARG A 747 -40.77 -8.96 24.69
CA ARG A 747 -42.10 -8.80 25.27
C ARG A 747 -42.74 -10.18 25.51
N GLY A 748 -43.81 -10.24 26.29
CA GLY A 748 -44.65 -11.43 26.49
C GLY A 748 -44.04 -12.65 27.21
N LEU A 749 -42.71 -12.82 27.26
CA LEU A 749 -42.04 -14.04 27.77
C LEU A 749 -42.27 -14.35 29.26
N GLY A 750 -42.64 -13.36 30.06
CA GLY A 750 -43.08 -13.54 31.44
C GLY A 750 -44.59 -13.75 31.61
N GLY A 751 -45.35 -13.71 30.52
CA GLY A 751 -46.81 -13.54 30.50
C GLY A 751 -47.21 -12.29 29.71
N ILE A 752 -48.50 -12.19 29.36
CA ILE A 752 -49.06 -11.04 28.62
C ILE A 752 -48.74 -9.72 29.36
N GLY A 753 -48.32 -8.69 28.63
CA GLY A 753 -47.94 -7.38 29.20
C GLY A 753 -46.56 -7.35 29.90
N THR A 754 -45.79 -8.44 29.90
CA THR A 754 -44.40 -8.42 30.39
C THR A 754 -43.42 -7.92 29.33
N GLN A 755 -42.31 -7.35 29.79
CA GLN A 755 -41.17 -6.95 28.96
C GLN A 755 -39.86 -7.11 29.75
N GLY A 756 -38.74 -7.20 29.06
CA GLY A 756 -37.42 -7.36 29.66
C GLY A 756 -36.32 -7.50 28.61
N LEU A 757 -35.12 -7.86 29.06
CA LEU A 757 -33.98 -8.13 28.16
C LEU A 757 -33.78 -9.64 27.97
N LEU A 758 -33.75 -10.08 26.73
CA LEU A 758 -33.05 -11.30 26.34
C LEU A 758 -31.56 -10.99 26.28
N ALA A 759 -30.75 -11.78 26.98
CA ALA A 759 -29.33 -11.58 27.14
C ALA A 759 -28.57 -12.85 26.79
N ARG A 760 -27.72 -12.80 25.76
CA ARG A 760 -26.84 -13.92 25.38
C ARG A 760 -25.46 -13.73 25.97
N ASN A 761 -24.96 -14.69 26.75
CA ASN A 761 -23.62 -14.60 27.34
C ASN A 761 -22.50 -15.05 26.36
N LYS A 762 -21.24 -14.82 26.72
CA LYS A 762 -20.07 -15.26 25.93
C LYS A 762 -20.01 -16.78 25.67
N ALA A 763 -20.64 -17.61 26.51
CA ALA A 763 -20.73 -19.06 26.34
C ALA A 763 -21.89 -19.50 25.41
N GLY A 764 -22.67 -18.57 24.84
CA GLY A 764 -23.81 -18.89 23.99
C GLY A 764 -25.02 -19.45 24.74
N ALA A 765 -25.11 -19.22 26.05
CA ALA A 765 -26.35 -19.40 26.80
C ALA A 765 -27.25 -18.17 26.60
N LEU A 766 -28.56 -18.39 26.60
CA LEU A 766 -29.59 -17.34 26.47
C LEU A 766 -30.39 -17.25 27.78
N LEU A 767 -30.46 -16.04 28.34
CA LEU A 767 -31.15 -15.74 29.59
C LEU A 767 -32.19 -14.64 29.36
N TYR A 768 -33.23 -14.59 30.19
CA TYR A 768 -34.23 -13.53 30.22
C TYR A 768 -34.24 -12.83 31.57
N TYR A 769 -34.14 -11.51 31.53
CA TYR A 769 -34.21 -10.59 32.66
C TYR A 769 -35.47 -9.75 32.52
N GLN A 770 -36.56 -10.16 33.18
CA GLN A 770 -37.83 -9.42 33.15
C GLN A 770 -37.68 -8.08 33.90
N ALA A 771 -38.17 -7.00 33.30
CA ALA A 771 -38.37 -5.74 33.97
C ALA A 771 -39.72 -5.79 34.71
N ASN A 772 -39.66 -5.82 36.04
CA ASN A 772 -40.78 -5.56 36.93
C ASN A 772 -40.95 -4.03 37.09
N LYS A 773 -41.70 -3.56 38.09
CA LYS A 773 -41.77 -2.12 38.39
C LYS A 773 -40.46 -1.65 39.05
N SER A 774 -39.57 -1.04 38.26
CA SER A 774 -38.27 -0.52 38.72
C SER A 774 -37.36 -1.55 39.39
N ALA A 775 -37.41 -2.79 38.94
CA ALA A 775 -36.54 -3.88 39.40
C ALA A 775 -36.40 -4.97 38.33
N TRP A 776 -35.28 -5.68 38.33
CA TRP A 776 -35.14 -6.92 37.54
C TRP A 776 -35.67 -8.12 38.33
N ALA A 777 -36.36 -9.03 37.66
CA ALA A 777 -36.62 -10.37 38.19
C ALA A 777 -35.33 -11.21 38.22
N ALA A 778 -35.36 -12.33 38.96
CA ALA A 778 -34.31 -13.34 38.87
C ALA A 778 -34.13 -13.84 37.42
N ALA A 779 -32.88 -14.02 36.99
CA ALA A 779 -32.56 -14.38 35.61
C ALA A 779 -33.05 -15.78 35.27
N ARG A 780 -33.89 -15.90 34.23
CA ARG A 780 -34.40 -17.19 33.76
C ARG A 780 -33.59 -17.67 32.55
N THR A 781 -32.80 -18.73 32.70
CA THR A 781 -32.14 -19.40 31.58
C THR A 781 -33.17 -19.99 30.63
N LEU A 782 -33.12 -19.61 29.35
CA LEU A 782 -33.97 -20.10 28.28
C LEU A 782 -33.24 -21.07 27.32
N GLY A 783 -31.92 -21.05 27.32
CA GLY A 783 -31.10 -22.05 26.62
C GLY A 783 -29.69 -22.08 27.20
N THR A 784 -29.13 -23.27 27.44
CA THR A 784 -27.86 -23.43 28.17
C THR A 784 -26.62 -23.23 27.29
N ARG A 785 -26.70 -23.58 25.99
CA ARG A 785 -25.67 -23.40 24.96
C ARG A 785 -26.32 -23.21 23.58
N GLY A 786 -25.51 -22.96 22.55
CA GLY A 786 -25.93 -23.02 21.14
C GLY A 786 -26.42 -21.71 20.51
N TRP A 787 -26.67 -20.65 21.30
CA TRP A 787 -27.15 -19.36 20.79
C TRP A 787 -26.04 -18.42 20.27
N GLY A 788 -24.78 -18.82 20.42
CA GLY A 788 -23.58 -18.08 19.97
C GLY A 788 -23.64 -17.55 18.53
N PRO A 789 -23.94 -18.38 17.51
CA PRO A 789 -23.89 -17.96 16.10
C PRO A 789 -25.17 -17.25 15.60
N TYR A 790 -26.18 -17.05 16.44
CA TYR A 790 -27.48 -16.52 15.99
C TYR A 790 -27.53 -14.98 16.02
N ILE A 791 -28.28 -14.37 15.10
CA ILE A 791 -28.82 -13.02 15.27
C ILE A 791 -30.20 -13.18 15.92
N ILE A 792 -30.43 -12.53 17.06
CA ILE A 792 -31.68 -12.67 17.85
C ILE A 792 -32.48 -11.37 17.70
N GLY A 793 -33.77 -11.47 17.42
CA GLY A 793 -34.64 -10.31 17.24
C GLY A 793 -35.02 -9.59 18.55
N SER A 794 -35.46 -8.34 18.42
CA SER A 794 -36.06 -7.50 19.47
C SER A 794 -37.57 -7.32 19.29
N HIS A 795 -38.24 -6.70 20.27
CA HIS A 795 -39.70 -6.44 20.33
C HIS A 795 -40.02 -5.07 20.91
#